data_AF-A0A441WB78-F1
#
_entry.id   AF-A0A441WB78-F1
#
_cell.length_a   1.000
_cell.length_b   1.000
_cell.length_c   1.000
_cell.angle_alpha   90.00
_cell.angle_beta   90.00
_cell.angle_gamma   90.00
#
_symmetry.space_group_name_H-M   'P 1'
#
loop_
_entity.id
_entity.type
_entity.pdbx_description
1 polymer ?
#
loop_
_entity_poly.entity_id
_entity_poly.type
_entity_poly.pdbx_seq_one_letter_code
_entity_poly.pdbx_strand_id
1 'polypeptide(L)'
;MFILRFLWAVLTSRWLWTLIGIALLSLVIWVFGPIVRVGAYEPFASENVRIVIIALLVIFWLIWLIVAQRRAIRANRMFVAEIAAPVVEKPLSPGEENVAAVGAKFAEVMAELKRRKLGGRKFLREMPWYVIVGPPATGKTTALRQSGLNFPIDLTDDLQGVGGTRNCDWFFSENAVLIDTAGRYVQQESQPDVDAAEWLGFLDLLKKHRGRRALNGVIVALSIDALSEGDEAIKAHGRKIRRRLAELNDRLEIRLPVYLMLTKADLIKGFEAFFGGLSTASREQVWGTTFALDARVDAKTIEREIATLATELERRLVPRLEDEDKLAARAEIFRFPAQLTSLSEPIQVLVEAMFGESRYEEAAWLRGLYLTSATQEGAPIDRLTAALSSSFGLPPRRAMPAPRVEKRSFFLKNLLTEVIFREAGLGTFDPLAQRRRAWIWRGAAAGCAAAALLAGAMFTWSYYDNRNAIAAQASQFEALQAPLTAAAASPASVEQPAIDSALNAMAEVANARTAPPSSAQDLLGPSASAELLRAQADTYHHALRNILEPHMVALLEATMWRQIRDPDFMLGALKTYRMMTGLSQMDADYVQSWWVNDLPEFAPAAPFPTADAEEHQLAAIRRMAVGKGAAGAN
;
A
#
# COMPACT_ATOMS: atom_id res chain seq x y z
N MET A 1 -14.75 29.18 9.84
CA MET A 1 -14.44 27.77 10.21
C MET A 1 -14.50 26.79 9.03
N PHE A 2 -15.44 26.92 8.08
CA PHE A 2 -15.56 26.06 6.90
C PHE A 2 -14.36 26.17 5.92
N ILE A 3 -13.91 27.40 5.64
CA ILE A 3 -12.75 27.66 4.76
C ILE A 3 -11.46 27.05 5.32
N LEU A 4 -11.26 27.11 6.65
CA LEU A 4 -10.08 26.54 7.30
C LEU A 4 -10.09 24.99 7.25
N ARG A 5 -11.26 24.36 7.42
CA ARG A 5 -11.42 22.90 7.28
C ARG A 5 -11.28 22.44 5.82
N PHE A 6 -11.75 23.24 4.87
CA PHE A 6 -11.56 22.98 3.44
C PHE A 6 -10.09 23.11 3.03
N LEU A 7 -9.41 24.18 3.42
CA LEU A 7 -7.97 24.37 3.21
C LEU A 7 -7.17 23.23 3.87
N TRP A 8 -7.51 22.83 5.10
CA TRP A 8 -6.86 21.71 5.77
C TRP A 8 -7.09 20.36 5.07
N ALA A 9 -8.31 20.12 4.56
CA ALA A 9 -8.63 18.91 3.79
C ALA A 9 -7.90 18.89 2.43
N VAL A 10 -7.70 20.04 1.80
CA VAL A 10 -6.93 20.19 0.57
C VAL A 10 -5.43 20.01 0.86
N LEU A 11 -4.90 20.64 1.91
CA LEU A 11 -3.52 20.54 2.36
C LEU A 11 -3.14 19.13 2.84
N THR A 12 -4.09 18.34 3.36
CA THR A 12 -3.88 16.93 3.75
C THR A 12 -4.27 15.93 2.66
N SER A 13 -4.73 16.40 1.50
CA SER A 13 -5.09 15.53 0.37
C SER A 13 -3.85 14.86 -0.21
N ARG A 14 -3.89 13.53 -0.31
CA ARG A 14 -2.84 12.72 -0.95
C ARG A 14 -2.54 13.19 -2.38
N TRP A 15 -3.54 13.73 -3.08
CA TRP A 15 -3.42 14.22 -4.45
C TRP A 15 -2.52 15.46 -4.55
N LEU A 16 -2.71 16.42 -3.64
CA LEU A 16 -1.91 17.64 -3.58
C LEU A 16 -0.44 17.32 -3.35
N TRP A 17 -0.13 16.44 -2.39
CA TRP A 17 1.25 16.03 -2.11
C TRP A 17 1.92 15.31 -3.28
N THR A 18 1.17 14.47 -4.02
CA THR A 18 1.73 13.85 -5.24
C THR A 18 1.95 14.85 -6.37
N LEU A 19 1.08 15.86 -6.50
CA LEU A 19 1.24 16.93 -7.49
C LEU A 19 2.46 17.80 -7.16
N ILE A 20 2.61 18.20 -5.89
CA ILE A 20 3.78 18.96 -5.41
C ILE A 20 5.06 18.16 -5.65
N GLY A 21 5.06 16.86 -5.34
CA GLY A 21 6.22 15.99 -5.58
C GLY A 21 6.62 15.93 -7.05
N ILE A 22 5.64 15.83 -7.96
CA ILE A 22 5.92 15.86 -9.40
C ILE A 22 6.38 17.22 -9.88
N ALA A 23 5.78 18.31 -9.41
CA ALA A 23 6.21 19.64 -9.77
C ALA A 23 7.68 19.89 -9.36
N LEU A 24 8.06 19.47 -8.15
CA LEU A 24 9.43 19.53 -7.66
C LEU A 24 10.38 18.66 -8.50
N LEU A 25 9.97 17.43 -8.82
CA LEU A 25 10.79 16.54 -9.64
C LEU A 25 10.98 17.08 -11.06
N SER A 26 9.94 17.65 -11.66
CA SER A 26 10.02 18.33 -12.96
C SER A 26 10.95 19.54 -12.91
N LEU A 27 10.90 20.32 -11.83
CA LEU A 27 11.81 21.45 -11.62
C LEU A 27 13.27 20.98 -11.51
N VAL A 28 13.51 19.88 -10.77
CA VAL A 28 14.85 19.29 -10.66
C VAL A 28 15.36 18.83 -12.02
N ILE A 29 14.54 18.12 -12.82
CA ILE A 29 14.91 17.70 -14.18
C ILE A 29 15.20 18.92 -15.08
N TRP A 30 14.42 19.99 -14.94
CA TRP A 30 14.59 21.18 -15.76
C TRP A 30 15.90 21.92 -15.45
N VAL A 31 16.19 22.14 -14.17
CA VAL A 31 17.34 22.94 -13.72
C VAL A 31 18.64 22.11 -13.73
N PHE A 32 18.60 20.89 -13.22
CA PHE A 32 19.79 20.06 -13.02
C PHE A 32 20.01 19.03 -14.14
N GLY A 33 18.99 18.75 -14.97
CA GLY A 33 19.10 17.84 -16.11
C GLY A 33 20.31 18.11 -17.02
N PRO A 34 20.53 19.34 -17.52
CA PRO A 34 21.65 19.60 -18.44
C PRO A 34 23.04 19.35 -17.84
N ILE A 35 23.15 19.30 -16.52
CA ILE A 35 24.43 19.06 -15.81
C ILE A 35 24.72 17.55 -15.71
N VAL A 36 23.70 16.69 -15.87
CA VAL A 36 23.84 15.24 -15.74
C VAL A 36 24.42 14.64 -17.02
N ARG A 37 25.63 14.10 -16.91
CA ARG A 37 26.33 13.40 -17.99
C ARG A 37 26.53 11.93 -17.59
N VAL A 38 26.40 11.03 -18.56
CA VAL A 38 26.66 9.59 -18.39
C VAL A 38 27.73 9.18 -19.39
N GLY A 39 28.98 9.14 -18.94
CA GLY A 39 30.13 8.99 -19.84
C GLY A 39 30.20 10.15 -20.84
N ALA A 40 30.20 9.83 -22.14
CA ALA A 40 30.23 10.83 -23.23
C ALA A 40 28.84 11.39 -23.60
N TYR A 41 27.75 10.85 -23.04
CA TYR A 41 26.39 11.22 -23.41
C TYR A 41 25.80 12.22 -22.42
N GLU A 42 25.10 13.23 -22.95
CA GLU A 42 24.36 14.23 -22.17
C GLU A 42 22.85 14.05 -22.40
N PRO A 43 22.24 13.00 -21.80
CA PRO A 43 20.89 12.57 -22.15
C PRO A 43 19.83 13.65 -21.91
N PHE A 44 20.08 14.61 -21.01
CA PHE A 44 19.13 15.68 -20.67
C PHE A 44 19.59 17.08 -21.10
N ALA A 45 20.62 17.19 -21.95
CA ALA A 45 21.08 18.50 -22.45
C ALA A 45 20.05 19.18 -23.37
N SER A 46 19.39 18.40 -24.23
CA SER A 46 18.36 18.90 -25.15
C SER A 46 17.08 19.32 -24.40
N GLU A 47 16.61 20.53 -24.67
CA GLU A 47 15.33 21.04 -24.17
C GLU A 47 14.16 20.13 -24.55
N ASN A 48 14.14 19.63 -25.79
CA ASN A 48 13.10 18.73 -26.28
C ASN A 48 13.07 17.42 -25.48
N VAL A 49 14.23 16.87 -25.14
CA VAL A 49 14.32 15.64 -24.34
C VAL A 49 13.78 15.86 -22.93
N ARG A 50 14.12 17.00 -22.29
CA ARG A 50 13.58 17.35 -20.96
C ARG A 50 12.06 17.54 -20.99
N ILE A 51 11.53 18.22 -22.01
CA ILE A 51 10.08 18.41 -22.19
C ILE A 51 9.39 17.05 -22.34
N VAL A 52 9.93 16.16 -23.19
CA VAL A 52 9.37 14.82 -23.39
C VAL A 52 9.37 14.00 -22.10
N ILE A 53 10.45 14.03 -21.33
CA ILE A 53 10.55 13.29 -20.06
C ILE A 53 9.57 13.84 -19.02
N ILE A 54 9.49 15.18 -18.87
CA ILE A 54 8.53 15.82 -17.97
C ILE A 54 7.09 15.48 -18.40
N ALA A 55 6.80 15.53 -19.70
CA ALA A 55 5.50 15.17 -20.23
C ALA A 55 5.18 13.69 -19.94
N LEU A 56 6.12 12.76 -20.18
CA LEU A 56 5.94 11.34 -19.86
C LEU A 56 5.72 11.11 -18.36
N LEU A 57 6.40 11.86 -17.49
CA LEU A 57 6.24 11.78 -16.05
C LEU A 57 4.84 12.24 -15.60
N VAL A 58 4.37 13.36 -16.15
CA VAL A 58 3.01 13.87 -15.91
C VAL A 58 1.96 12.92 -16.48
N ILE A 59 2.17 12.39 -17.70
CA ILE A 59 1.30 11.41 -18.33
C ILE A 59 1.24 10.13 -17.49
N PHE A 60 2.37 9.61 -17.02
CA PHE A 60 2.40 8.42 -16.17
C PHE A 60 1.67 8.66 -14.85
N TRP A 61 1.84 9.82 -14.25
CA TRP A 61 1.08 10.20 -13.06
C TRP A 61 -0.42 10.31 -13.33
N LEU A 62 -0.84 10.96 -14.42
CA LEU A 62 -2.23 11.03 -14.84
C LEU A 62 -2.80 9.65 -15.12
N ILE A 63 -2.07 8.77 -15.81
CA ILE A 63 -2.44 7.37 -16.04
C ILE A 63 -2.58 6.65 -14.72
N TRP A 64 -1.61 6.79 -13.80
CA TRP A 64 -1.69 6.17 -12.48
C TRP A 64 -2.89 6.69 -11.69
N LEU A 65 -3.21 7.98 -11.77
CA LEU A 65 -4.38 8.61 -11.15
C LEU A 65 -5.67 8.05 -11.73
N ILE A 66 -5.77 8.00 -13.05
CA ILE A 66 -6.90 7.44 -13.79
C ILE A 66 -7.03 5.96 -13.49
N VAL A 67 -5.94 5.20 -13.41
CA VAL A 67 -5.94 3.76 -13.08
C VAL A 67 -6.30 3.54 -11.62
N ALA A 68 -5.84 4.36 -10.68
CA ALA A 68 -6.19 4.29 -9.26
C ALA A 68 -7.67 4.62 -9.06
N GLN A 69 -8.16 5.68 -9.72
CA GLN A 69 -9.56 6.09 -9.68
C GLN A 69 -10.44 5.09 -10.42
N ARG A 70 -10.02 4.61 -11.60
CA ARG A 70 -10.70 3.54 -12.33
C ARG A 70 -10.66 2.26 -11.53
N ARG A 71 -9.59 1.84 -10.85
CA ARG A 71 -9.58 0.67 -9.96
C ARG A 71 -10.54 0.86 -8.79
N ALA A 72 -10.61 2.05 -8.20
CA ALA A 72 -11.62 2.36 -7.18
C ALA A 72 -13.06 2.28 -7.72
N ILE A 73 -13.27 2.67 -8.99
CA ILE A 73 -14.56 2.60 -9.69
C ILE A 73 -14.85 1.19 -10.26
N ARG A 74 -13.85 0.43 -10.69
CA ARG A 74 -13.91 -0.92 -11.27
C ARG A 74 -14.03 -1.96 -10.16
N ALA A 75 -13.42 -1.77 -9.00
CA ALA A 75 -13.82 -2.47 -7.78
C ALA A 75 -15.31 -2.26 -7.47
N ASN A 76 -15.88 -1.13 -7.91
CA ASN A 76 -17.31 -0.80 -7.80
C ASN A 76 -18.16 -1.22 -9.03
N ARG A 77 -17.55 -1.56 -10.19
CA ARG A 77 -18.20 -1.88 -11.49
C ARG A 77 -18.00 -3.32 -11.99
N MET A 78 -16.86 -3.98 -11.73
CA MET A 78 -16.72 -5.44 -11.87
C MET A 78 -17.77 -6.16 -11.02
N PHE A 79 -18.21 -5.50 -9.95
CA PHE A 79 -19.40 -5.81 -9.17
C PHE A 79 -20.69 -6.03 -10.00
N VAL A 80 -20.92 -5.38 -11.14
CA VAL A 80 -22.14 -5.56 -11.97
C VAL A 80 -21.89 -6.51 -13.15
N ALA A 81 -20.65 -6.55 -13.65
CA ALA A 81 -20.29 -7.35 -14.82
C ALA A 81 -19.97 -8.82 -14.48
N GLU A 82 -19.48 -9.14 -13.27
CA GLU A 82 -19.31 -10.55 -12.83
C GLU A 82 -20.66 -11.23 -12.53
N ILE A 83 -21.72 -10.45 -12.24
CA ILE A 83 -23.09 -10.99 -12.06
C ILE A 83 -23.75 -11.26 -13.43
N ALA A 84 -23.31 -10.54 -14.47
CA ALA A 84 -23.90 -10.59 -15.80
C ALA A 84 -23.05 -11.35 -16.84
N ALA A 85 -21.96 -11.99 -16.43
CA ALA A 85 -21.17 -12.84 -17.31
C ALA A 85 -21.81 -14.25 -17.36
N PRO A 86 -22.17 -14.77 -18.55
CA PRO A 86 -22.65 -16.15 -18.65
C PRO A 86 -21.52 -17.09 -18.21
N VAL A 87 -21.82 -17.94 -17.24
CA VAL A 87 -20.89 -18.94 -16.70
C VAL A 87 -20.59 -19.95 -17.81
N VAL A 88 -19.30 -20.07 -18.15
CA VAL A 88 -18.78 -21.11 -19.06
C VAL A 88 -19.01 -22.48 -18.41
N GLU A 89 -19.60 -23.39 -19.18
CA GLU A 89 -19.91 -24.78 -18.83
C GLU A 89 -18.67 -25.54 -18.32
N LYS A 90 -18.51 -25.56 -16.99
CA LYS A 90 -17.75 -26.59 -16.29
C LYS A 90 -18.72 -27.14 -15.23
N PRO A 91 -18.92 -28.45 -15.11
CA PRO A 91 -19.80 -28.99 -14.08
C PRO A 91 -19.22 -28.61 -12.72
N LEU A 92 -19.90 -27.68 -12.04
CA LEU A 92 -19.55 -27.23 -10.70
C LEU A 92 -19.81 -28.37 -9.73
N SER A 93 -18.94 -28.54 -8.74
CA SER A 93 -19.25 -29.41 -7.61
C SER A 93 -20.48 -28.85 -6.84
N PRO A 94 -21.23 -29.69 -6.10
CA PRO A 94 -22.42 -29.22 -5.36
C PRO A 94 -22.15 -28.04 -4.42
N GLY A 95 -20.94 -27.94 -3.86
CA GLY A 95 -20.52 -26.80 -3.03
C GLY A 95 -20.33 -25.52 -3.83
N GLU A 96 -19.74 -25.59 -5.02
CA GLU A 96 -19.53 -24.43 -5.89
C GLU A 96 -20.85 -23.89 -6.45
N GLU A 97 -21.83 -24.75 -6.72
CA GLU A 97 -23.20 -24.36 -7.11
C GLU A 97 -23.90 -23.59 -5.97
N ASN A 98 -23.79 -24.07 -4.73
CA ASN A 98 -24.33 -23.36 -3.57
C ASN A 98 -23.66 -22.00 -3.33
N VAL A 99 -22.32 -21.92 -3.48
CA VAL A 99 -21.59 -20.65 -3.39
C VAL A 99 -22.03 -19.68 -4.48
N ALA A 100 -22.26 -20.16 -5.71
CA ALA A 100 -22.78 -19.33 -6.80
C ALA A 100 -24.19 -18.79 -6.48
N ALA A 101 -25.07 -19.62 -5.92
CA ALA A 101 -26.41 -19.20 -5.49
C ALA A 101 -26.35 -18.14 -4.37
N VAL A 102 -25.48 -18.33 -3.37
CA VAL A 102 -25.23 -17.33 -2.32
C VAL A 102 -24.68 -16.02 -2.91
N GLY A 103 -23.76 -16.13 -3.88
CA GLY A 103 -23.20 -14.99 -4.61
C GLY A 103 -24.24 -14.21 -5.41
N ALA A 104 -25.15 -14.90 -6.10
CA ALA A 104 -26.25 -14.28 -6.85
C ALA A 104 -27.23 -13.53 -5.93
N LYS A 105 -27.64 -14.15 -4.81
CA LYS A 105 -28.49 -13.50 -3.81
C LYS A 105 -27.81 -12.28 -3.18
N PHE A 106 -26.52 -12.39 -2.87
CA PHE A 106 -25.72 -11.27 -2.36
C PHE A 106 -25.66 -10.10 -3.35
N ALA A 107 -25.48 -10.40 -4.62
CA ALA A 107 -25.44 -9.46 -5.72
C ALA A 107 -26.77 -8.68 -5.87
N GLU A 108 -27.89 -9.40 -5.85
CA GLU A 108 -29.24 -8.85 -5.87
C GLU A 108 -29.49 -7.90 -4.68
N VAL A 109 -29.18 -8.36 -3.48
CA VAL A 109 -29.23 -7.59 -2.23
C VAL A 109 -28.47 -6.26 -2.37
N MET A 110 -27.24 -6.33 -2.86
CA MET A 110 -26.39 -5.15 -3.02
C MET A 110 -26.88 -4.22 -4.14
N ALA A 111 -27.58 -4.73 -5.15
CA ALA A 111 -28.25 -3.93 -6.18
C ALA A 111 -29.47 -3.18 -5.62
N GLU A 112 -30.31 -3.86 -4.82
CA GLU A 112 -31.51 -3.26 -4.23
C GLU A 112 -31.15 -2.16 -3.20
N LEU A 113 -30.11 -2.42 -2.38
CA LEU A 113 -29.52 -1.42 -1.49
C LEU A 113 -29.05 -0.16 -2.24
N LYS A 114 -28.40 -0.33 -3.40
CA LYS A 114 -27.97 0.80 -4.25
C LYS A 114 -29.16 1.54 -4.87
N ARG A 115 -30.21 0.82 -5.25
CA ARG A 115 -31.39 1.35 -5.93
C ARG A 115 -32.21 2.26 -5.02
N ARG A 116 -32.47 1.84 -3.79
CA ARG A 116 -33.38 2.55 -2.89
C ARG A 116 -32.79 3.78 -2.19
N LYS A 117 -31.49 4.07 -2.36
CA LYS A 117 -30.81 5.22 -1.73
C LYS A 117 -31.16 5.36 -0.24
N LEU A 118 -31.34 4.25 0.48
CA LEU A 118 -31.45 4.24 1.95
C LEU A 118 -30.14 4.82 2.47
N GLY A 119 -30.14 6.14 2.72
CA GLY A 119 -28.93 6.96 2.87
C GLY A 119 -28.07 7.02 1.61
N GLY A 120 -27.43 8.16 1.32
CA GLY A 120 -26.55 8.31 0.16
C GLY A 120 -25.43 7.24 0.10
N ARG A 121 -24.66 7.16 -0.99
CA ARG A 121 -23.56 6.16 -1.22
C ARG A 121 -22.60 5.92 -0.03
N LYS A 122 -22.54 6.85 0.92
CA LYS A 122 -21.80 6.76 2.19
C LYS A 122 -22.42 5.76 3.18
N PHE A 123 -23.75 5.69 3.27
CA PHE A 123 -24.52 4.87 4.22
C PHE A 123 -24.34 3.36 4.02
N LEU A 124 -24.32 2.87 2.77
CA LEU A 124 -24.10 1.44 2.47
C LEU A 124 -22.69 0.93 2.84
N ARG A 125 -21.69 1.84 2.86
CA ARG A 125 -20.32 1.52 3.32
C ARG A 125 -20.16 1.66 4.83
N GLU A 126 -21.01 2.43 5.50
CA GLU A 126 -20.92 2.74 6.92
C GLU A 126 -21.85 1.88 7.79
N MET A 127 -22.89 1.27 7.24
CA MET A 127 -23.77 0.37 8.02
C MET A 127 -23.00 -0.84 8.54
N PRO A 128 -23.11 -1.15 9.85
CA PRO A 128 -22.46 -2.30 10.44
C PRO A 128 -23.17 -3.61 10.09
N TRP A 129 -22.37 -4.66 9.88
CA TRP A 129 -22.84 -5.98 9.48
C TRP A 129 -22.53 -6.99 10.57
N TYR A 130 -23.53 -7.77 10.95
CA TYR A 130 -23.40 -8.83 11.95
C TYR A 130 -23.85 -10.15 11.35
N VAL A 131 -23.12 -11.20 11.66
CA VAL A 131 -23.53 -12.56 11.32
C VAL A 131 -24.07 -13.26 12.56
N ILE A 132 -25.18 -13.98 12.42
CA ILE A 132 -25.77 -14.77 13.49
C ILE A 132 -25.45 -16.23 13.23
N VAL A 133 -24.72 -16.84 14.15
CA VAL A 133 -24.22 -18.22 14.05
C VAL A 133 -24.79 -19.05 15.19
N GLY A 134 -25.27 -20.25 14.88
CA GLY A 134 -25.77 -21.16 15.91
C GLY A 134 -26.38 -22.43 15.32
N PRO A 135 -26.52 -23.53 16.09
CA PRO A 135 -27.16 -24.75 15.64
C PRO A 135 -28.56 -24.52 15.04
N PRO A 136 -29.09 -25.46 14.23
CA PRO A 136 -30.49 -25.43 13.77
C PRO A 136 -31.47 -25.34 14.95
N ALA A 137 -32.68 -24.84 14.70
CA ALA A 137 -33.77 -24.76 15.69
C ALA A 137 -33.47 -24.01 17.01
N THR A 138 -32.41 -23.21 17.05
CA THR A 138 -32.07 -22.29 18.17
C THR A 138 -32.86 -20.98 18.15
N GLY A 139 -33.72 -20.76 17.15
CA GLY A 139 -34.58 -19.57 17.09
C GLY A 139 -33.91 -18.31 16.53
N LYS A 140 -32.82 -18.42 15.75
CA LYS A 140 -32.14 -17.28 15.09
C LYS A 140 -33.09 -16.40 14.27
N THR A 141 -33.73 -16.99 13.26
CA THR A 141 -34.68 -16.32 12.37
C THR A 141 -35.87 -15.75 13.15
N THR A 142 -36.38 -16.51 14.12
CA THR A 142 -37.50 -16.08 14.97
C THR A 142 -37.11 -14.87 15.82
N ALA A 143 -35.92 -14.88 16.45
CA ALA A 143 -35.41 -13.77 17.23
C ALA A 143 -35.23 -12.51 16.39
N LEU A 144 -34.79 -12.63 15.12
CA LEU A 144 -34.72 -11.50 14.21
C LEU A 144 -36.10 -10.95 13.86
N ARG A 145 -37.03 -11.81 13.40
CA ARG A 145 -38.37 -11.36 12.99
C ARG A 145 -39.19 -10.77 14.13
N GLN A 146 -38.98 -11.26 15.36
CA GLN A 146 -39.66 -10.78 16.57
C GLN A 146 -38.85 -9.75 17.37
N SER A 147 -37.68 -9.31 16.86
CA SER A 147 -36.81 -8.37 17.58
C SER A 147 -37.41 -6.99 17.81
N GLY A 148 -38.50 -6.64 17.12
CA GLY A 148 -39.05 -5.29 17.12
C GLY A 148 -38.25 -4.29 16.29
N LEU A 149 -37.28 -4.76 15.50
CA LEU A 149 -36.59 -3.96 14.49
C LEU A 149 -37.47 -3.72 13.27
N ASN A 150 -37.37 -2.53 12.67
CA ASN A 150 -38.02 -2.22 11.41
C ASN A 150 -37.18 -2.76 10.24
N PHE A 151 -37.73 -3.68 9.45
CA PHE A 151 -37.08 -4.25 8.27
C PHE A 151 -37.77 -3.76 6.98
N PRO A 152 -37.39 -2.60 6.43
CA PRO A 152 -38.01 -2.04 5.22
C PRO A 152 -37.77 -2.88 3.95
N ILE A 153 -36.80 -3.79 3.97
CA ILE A 153 -36.49 -4.72 2.89
C ILE A 153 -36.45 -6.12 3.49
N ASP A 154 -37.47 -6.93 3.18
CA ASP A 154 -37.46 -8.37 3.46
C ASP A 154 -37.21 -9.10 2.13
N LEU A 155 -35.97 -9.52 1.88
CA LEU A 155 -35.57 -10.29 0.68
C LEU A 155 -35.64 -11.80 0.95
N THR A 156 -36.49 -12.21 1.89
CA THR A 156 -36.72 -13.63 2.20
C THR A 156 -37.79 -14.21 1.29
N ASP A 157 -37.53 -14.25 -0.02
CA ASP A 157 -38.41 -15.00 -0.93
C ASP A 157 -38.00 -16.48 -0.99
N ASP A 158 -38.97 -17.33 -0.59
CA ASP A 158 -39.32 -18.65 -1.13
C ASP A 158 -38.30 -19.81 -1.22
N LEU A 159 -37.53 -20.04 -0.16
CA LEU A 159 -36.95 -21.37 0.10
C LEU A 159 -37.10 -21.80 1.58
N GLN A 160 -38.27 -21.60 2.18
CA GLN A 160 -38.65 -22.35 3.37
C GLN A 160 -38.98 -23.80 2.95
N GLY A 161 -37.98 -24.66 2.94
CA GLY A 161 -38.23 -26.09 3.05
C GLY A 161 -38.85 -26.38 4.42
N VAL A 162 -39.67 -27.42 4.51
CA VAL A 162 -40.18 -27.98 5.78
C VAL A 162 -38.96 -28.38 6.63
N GLY A 163 -38.43 -27.48 7.47
CA GLY A 163 -37.19 -27.71 8.23
C GLY A 163 -36.21 -26.54 8.43
N GLY A 164 -36.41 -25.34 7.85
CA GLY A 164 -35.63 -24.12 8.19
C GLY A 164 -34.86 -23.45 7.05
N THR A 165 -34.03 -22.44 7.38
CA THR A 165 -33.22 -21.64 6.44
C THR A 165 -32.19 -22.51 5.71
N ARG A 166 -32.28 -22.57 4.38
CA ARG A 166 -31.34 -23.34 3.54
C ARG A 166 -29.97 -22.66 3.45
N ASN A 167 -29.85 -21.41 3.01
CA ASN A 167 -28.55 -20.78 2.79
C ASN A 167 -28.26 -19.67 3.82
N CYS A 168 -28.35 -18.41 3.40
CA CYS A 168 -28.34 -17.24 4.28
C CYS A 168 -29.52 -16.33 3.97
N ASP A 169 -30.12 -15.77 5.03
CA ASP A 169 -31.13 -14.72 4.93
C ASP A 169 -30.54 -13.39 5.38
N TRP A 170 -30.97 -12.33 4.71
CA TRP A 170 -30.40 -10.99 4.86
C TRP A 170 -31.48 -10.06 5.38
N PHE A 171 -31.30 -9.56 6.60
CA PHE A 171 -32.23 -8.68 7.26
C PHE A 171 -31.66 -7.27 7.34
N PHE A 172 -32.34 -6.31 6.71
CA PHE A 172 -31.92 -4.91 6.62
C PHE A 172 -32.71 -4.06 7.61
N SER A 173 -32.07 -3.65 8.70
CA SER A 173 -32.66 -2.68 9.61
C SER A 173 -32.19 -1.27 9.30
N GLU A 174 -32.77 -0.26 9.94
CA GLU A 174 -32.33 1.14 9.86
C GLU A 174 -30.88 1.33 10.36
N ASN A 175 -30.42 0.48 11.28
CA ASN A 175 -29.15 0.68 12.01
C ASN A 175 -28.06 -0.34 11.65
N ALA A 176 -28.41 -1.50 11.09
CA ALA A 176 -27.47 -2.58 10.80
C ALA A 176 -28.02 -3.59 9.78
N VAL A 177 -27.11 -4.35 9.17
CA VAL A 177 -27.43 -5.54 8.38
C VAL A 177 -27.15 -6.79 9.20
N LEU A 178 -28.13 -7.67 9.29
CA LEU A 178 -28.05 -8.92 10.03
C LEU A 178 -28.10 -10.07 9.03
N ILE A 179 -27.09 -10.94 9.08
CA ILE A 179 -26.99 -12.12 8.23
C ILE A 179 -27.37 -13.32 9.09
N ASP A 180 -28.53 -13.89 8.82
CA ASP A 180 -28.97 -15.13 9.43
C ASP A 180 -28.39 -16.31 8.66
N THR A 181 -27.57 -17.11 9.34
CA THR A 181 -26.90 -18.26 8.72
C THR A 181 -27.70 -19.54 8.92
N ALA A 182 -27.71 -20.41 7.90
CA ALA A 182 -28.26 -21.74 8.06
C ALA A 182 -27.55 -22.49 9.19
N GLY A 183 -28.33 -23.16 10.04
CA GLY A 183 -27.78 -23.92 11.16
C GLY A 183 -26.84 -25.05 10.73
N ARG A 184 -26.95 -25.53 9.48
CA ARG A 184 -26.07 -26.56 8.91
C ARG A 184 -24.61 -26.13 8.86
N TYR A 185 -24.34 -24.84 8.69
CA TYR A 185 -22.96 -24.35 8.71
C TYR A 185 -22.30 -24.58 10.08
N VAL A 186 -23.06 -24.71 11.17
CA VAL A 186 -22.49 -25.03 12.49
C VAL A 186 -22.35 -26.54 12.70
N GLN A 187 -23.39 -27.33 12.41
CA GLN A 187 -23.40 -28.76 12.71
C GLN A 187 -22.62 -29.62 11.70
N GLN A 188 -22.66 -29.30 10.40
CA GLN A 188 -21.98 -30.03 9.31
C GLN A 188 -22.20 -31.56 9.34
N GLU A 189 -23.36 -32.03 9.79
CA GLU A 189 -23.61 -33.47 9.97
C GLU A 189 -24.03 -34.18 8.69
N SER A 190 -24.53 -33.45 7.68
CA SER A 190 -25.06 -34.03 6.44
C SER A 190 -24.00 -34.15 5.35
N GLN A 191 -23.30 -33.05 5.02
CA GLN A 191 -22.25 -33.02 3.99
C GLN A 191 -21.10 -32.09 4.43
N PRO A 192 -20.18 -32.58 5.29
CA PRO A 192 -19.18 -31.73 5.95
C PRO A 192 -18.33 -30.90 4.99
N ASP A 193 -17.82 -31.52 3.92
CA ASP A 193 -16.93 -30.85 2.96
C ASP A 193 -17.67 -29.81 2.11
N VAL A 194 -18.91 -30.11 1.72
CA VAL A 194 -19.76 -29.22 0.93
C VAL A 194 -20.19 -28.01 1.76
N ASP A 195 -20.66 -28.24 2.99
CA ASP A 195 -21.08 -27.19 3.92
C ASP A 195 -19.90 -26.31 4.35
N ALA A 196 -18.69 -26.87 4.49
CA ALA A 196 -17.47 -26.12 4.79
C ALA A 196 -17.04 -25.24 3.61
N ALA A 197 -17.06 -25.78 2.40
CA ALA A 197 -16.77 -25.03 1.19
C ALA A 197 -17.77 -23.90 0.97
N GLU A 198 -19.07 -24.14 1.22
CA GLU A 198 -20.12 -23.13 1.13
C GLU A 198 -19.91 -21.99 2.15
N TRP A 199 -19.62 -22.34 3.41
CA TRP A 199 -19.31 -21.37 4.47
C TRP A 199 -18.08 -20.52 4.15
N LEU A 200 -16.96 -21.14 3.75
CA LEU A 200 -15.74 -20.43 3.40
C LEU A 200 -15.92 -19.55 2.16
N GLY A 201 -16.64 -20.04 1.14
CA GLY A 201 -16.99 -19.27 -0.05
C GLY A 201 -17.86 -18.07 0.28
N PHE A 202 -18.81 -18.21 1.21
CA PHE A 202 -19.60 -17.08 1.74
C PHE A 202 -18.72 -16.03 2.43
N LEU A 203 -17.78 -16.45 3.29
CA LEU A 203 -16.83 -15.53 3.93
C LEU A 203 -15.92 -14.82 2.91
N ASP A 204 -15.55 -15.50 1.83
CA ASP A 204 -14.80 -14.90 0.73
C ASP A 204 -15.58 -13.86 -0.04
N LEU A 205 -16.85 -14.11 -0.30
CA LEU A 205 -17.74 -13.13 -0.90
C LEU A 205 -17.84 -11.88 -0.03
N LEU A 206 -18.00 -12.05 1.30
CA LEU A 206 -17.99 -10.94 2.25
C LEU A 206 -16.68 -10.14 2.18
N LYS A 207 -15.52 -10.82 2.22
CA LYS A 207 -14.19 -10.18 2.14
C LYS A 207 -13.97 -9.49 0.80
N LYS A 208 -14.37 -10.11 -0.31
CA LYS A 208 -14.26 -9.56 -1.68
C LYS A 208 -15.07 -8.28 -1.83
N HIS A 209 -16.29 -8.24 -1.29
CA HIS A 209 -17.23 -7.14 -1.54
C HIS A 209 -17.18 -6.00 -0.51
N ARG A 210 -16.91 -6.29 0.76
CA ARG A 210 -16.81 -5.25 1.81
C ARG A 210 -15.38 -4.97 2.28
N GLY A 211 -14.40 -5.74 1.81
CA GLY A 211 -13.01 -5.59 2.22
C GLY A 211 -12.76 -6.13 3.63
N ARG A 212 -11.72 -5.63 4.30
CA ARG A 212 -11.19 -6.21 5.55
C ARG A 212 -12.07 -5.99 6.79
N ARG A 213 -13.08 -5.11 6.74
CA ARG A 213 -14.09 -4.91 7.81
C ARG A 213 -15.45 -5.42 7.33
N ALA A 214 -15.46 -6.63 6.78
CA ALA A 214 -16.68 -7.18 6.19
C ALA A 214 -17.80 -7.33 7.23
N LEU A 215 -17.43 -7.64 8.47
CA LEU A 215 -18.31 -7.76 9.63
C LEU A 215 -17.81 -6.86 10.77
N ASN A 216 -18.74 -6.51 11.67
CA ASN A 216 -18.52 -5.66 12.84
C ASN A 216 -18.66 -6.45 14.17
N GLY A 217 -19.30 -7.61 14.14
CA GLY A 217 -19.44 -8.51 15.28
C GLY A 217 -20.11 -9.82 14.88
N VAL A 218 -20.06 -10.80 15.78
CA VAL A 218 -20.73 -12.10 15.63
C VAL A 218 -21.74 -12.27 16.75
N ILE A 219 -22.98 -12.63 16.43
CA ILE A 219 -23.99 -13.01 17.42
C ILE A 219 -24.05 -14.54 17.43
N VAL A 220 -23.66 -15.15 18.55
CA VAL A 220 -23.81 -16.60 18.71
C VAL A 220 -25.14 -16.87 19.38
N ALA A 221 -26.03 -17.57 18.69
CA ALA A 221 -27.33 -17.98 19.22
C ALA A 221 -27.30 -19.45 19.65
N LEU A 222 -27.58 -19.72 20.92
CA LEU A 222 -27.76 -21.07 21.44
C LEU A 222 -28.99 -21.08 22.35
N SER A 223 -29.86 -22.08 22.21
CA SER A 223 -31.05 -22.15 23.05
C SER A 223 -30.76 -22.74 24.43
N ILE A 224 -31.52 -22.31 25.44
CA ILE A 224 -31.38 -22.77 26.84
C ILE A 224 -31.63 -24.29 26.98
N ASP A 225 -32.43 -24.88 26.09
CA ASP A 225 -32.65 -26.33 26.03
C ASP A 225 -31.33 -27.12 25.85
N ALA A 226 -30.41 -26.65 25.01
CA ALA A 226 -29.10 -27.26 24.80
C ALA A 226 -28.23 -27.29 26.07
N LEU A 227 -28.47 -26.36 27.00
CA LEU A 227 -27.80 -26.37 28.30
C LEU A 227 -28.35 -27.45 29.22
N SER A 228 -29.52 -28.01 28.95
CA SER A 228 -30.19 -29.04 29.77
C SER A 228 -29.74 -30.46 29.42
N GLU A 229 -28.92 -30.58 28.38
CA GLU A 229 -28.20 -31.79 28.03
C GLU A 229 -27.02 -32.03 28.99
N GLY A 230 -26.35 -33.17 28.88
CA GLY A 230 -25.16 -33.45 29.68
C GLY A 230 -23.93 -32.65 29.24
N ASP A 231 -22.97 -32.47 30.15
CA ASP A 231 -21.75 -31.67 29.93
C ASP A 231 -21.02 -31.98 28.63
N GLU A 232 -20.94 -33.26 28.23
CA GLU A 232 -20.25 -33.65 27.00
C GLU A 232 -20.96 -33.13 25.74
N ALA A 233 -22.29 -33.07 25.75
CA ALA A 233 -23.06 -32.48 24.66
C ALA A 233 -22.87 -30.95 24.62
N ILE A 234 -22.91 -30.29 25.79
CA ILE A 234 -22.64 -28.85 25.92
C ILE A 234 -21.24 -28.51 25.37
N LYS A 235 -20.21 -29.27 25.78
CA LYS A 235 -18.85 -29.10 25.28
C LYS A 235 -18.76 -29.36 23.77
N ALA A 236 -19.50 -30.34 23.24
CA ALA A 236 -19.54 -30.61 21.81
C ALA A 236 -20.13 -29.44 21.02
N HIS A 237 -21.22 -28.84 21.50
CA HIS A 237 -21.76 -27.60 20.93
C HIS A 237 -20.74 -26.47 20.97
N GLY A 238 -20.09 -26.27 22.12
CA GLY A 238 -19.08 -25.22 22.29
C GLY A 238 -17.90 -25.37 21.33
N ARG A 239 -17.36 -26.59 21.18
CA ARG A 239 -16.25 -26.88 20.23
C ARG A 239 -16.64 -26.63 18.78
N LYS A 240 -17.88 -27.01 18.37
CA LYS A 240 -18.38 -26.76 17.01
C LYS A 240 -18.44 -25.25 16.72
N ILE A 241 -18.97 -24.46 17.66
CA ILE A 241 -19.06 -23.00 17.50
C ILE A 241 -17.67 -22.36 17.51
N ARG A 242 -16.78 -22.76 18.42
CA ARG A 242 -15.39 -22.30 18.47
C ARG A 242 -14.69 -22.42 17.12
N ARG A 243 -14.81 -23.60 16.47
CA ARG A 243 -14.24 -23.83 15.14
C ARG A 243 -14.76 -22.83 14.11
N ARG A 244 -16.06 -22.51 14.11
CA ARG A 244 -16.64 -21.52 13.19
C ARG A 244 -16.16 -20.10 13.45
N LEU A 245 -16.00 -19.74 14.72
CA LEU A 245 -15.45 -18.44 15.08
C LEU A 245 -13.98 -18.32 14.65
N ALA A 246 -13.20 -19.40 14.78
CA ALA A 246 -11.82 -19.46 14.29
C ALA A 246 -11.75 -19.33 12.76
N GLU A 247 -12.52 -20.14 12.02
CA GLU A 247 -12.61 -20.07 10.55
C GLU A 247 -13.00 -18.66 10.07
N LEU A 248 -13.93 -18.00 10.76
CA LEU A 248 -14.36 -16.64 10.46
C LEU A 248 -13.22 -15.63 10.66
N ASN A 249 -12.56 -15.68 11.83
CA ASN A 249 -11.45 -14.78 12.16
C ASN A 249 -10.27 -14.97 11.18
N ASP A 250 -9.92 -16.23 10.87
CA ASP A 250 -8.82 -16.58 9.97
C ASP A 250 -9.11 -16.13 8.54
N ARG A 251 -10.33 -16.37 8.02
CA ARG A 251 -10.66 -16.00 6.65
C ARG A 251 -10.74 -14.49 6.47
N LEU A 252 -11.36 -13.79 7.44
CA LEU A 252 -11.56 -12.34 7.38
C LEU A 252 -10.35 -11.51 7.87
N GLU A 253 -9.39 -12.13 8.55
CA GLU A 253 -8.20 -11.50 9.15
C GLU A 253 -8.55 -10.36 10.14
N ILE A 254 -9.66 -10.54 10.88
CA ILE A 254 -10.16 -9.56 11.84
C ILE A 254 -10.69 -10.29 13.07
N ARG A 255 -10.33 -9.78 14.26
CA ARG A 255 -10.87 -10.28 15.52
C ARG A 255 -12.15 -9.51 15.83
N LEU A 256 -13.27 -10.22 15.86
CA LEU A 256 -14.59 -9.63 16.09
C LEU A 256 -15.09 -9.85 17.52
N PRO A 257 -15.84 -8.88 18.10
CA PRO A 257 -16.57 -9.11 19.32
C PRO A 257 -17.67 -10.15 19.09
N VAL A 258 -17.80 -11.09 20.03
CA VAL A 258 -18.77 -12.18 20.00
C VAL A 258 -19.81 -11.97 21.11
N TYR A 259 -21.07 -11.84 20.73
CA TYR A 259 -22.20 -11.69 21.65
C TYR A 259 -22.91 -13.03 21.78
N LEU A 260 -22.79 -13.68 22.95
CA LEU A 260 -23.48 -14.93 23.22
C LEU A 260 -24.93 -14.64 23.64
N MET A 261 -25.87 -14.99 22.79
CA MET A 261 -27.30 -14.86 23.00
C MET A 261 -27.90 -16.24 23.30
N LEU A 262 -28.21 -16.46 24.57
CA LEU A 262 -28.98 -17.61 25.03
C LEU A 262 -30.46 -17.38 24.71
N THR A 263 -30.97 -18.09 23.72
CA THR A 263 -32.33 -17.96 23.22
C THR A 263 -33.29 -18.91 23.94
N LYS A 264 -34.60 -18.71 23.73
CA LYS A 264 -35.67 -19.49 24.37
C LYS A 264 -35.59 -19.48 25.90
N ALA A 265 -35.28 -18.33 26.49
CA ALA A 265 -35.21 -18.18 27.95
C ALA A 265 -36.58 -18.41 28.63
N ASP A 266 -37.68 -18.36 27.88
CA ASP A 266 -39.02 -18.77 28.30
C ASP A 266 -39.13 -20.24 28.69
N LEU A 267 -38.20 -21.09 28.22
CA LEU A 267 -38.13 -22.48 28.65
C LEU A 267 -37.62 -22.63 30.09
N ILE A 268 -37.09 -21.58 30.72
CA ILE A 268 -36.75 -21.63 32.15
C ILE A 268 -38.06 -21.64 32.94
N LYS A 269 -38.30 -22.69 33.73
CA LYS A 269 -39.55 -22.77 34.50
C LYS A 269 -39.74 -21.57 35.41
N GLY A 270 -40.91 -20.94 35.30
CA GLY A 270 -41.28 -19.72 36.01
C GLY A 270 -40.98 -18.42 35.26
N PHE A 271 -40.38 -18.47 34.06
CA PHE A 271 -40.10 -17.28 33.25
C PHE A 271 -41.38 -16.49 32.94
N GLU A 272 -42.41 -17.15 32.43
CA GLU A 272 -43.65 -16.46 32.04
C GLU A 272 -44.39 -15.91 33.26
N ALA A 273 -44.41 -16.66 34.38
CA ALA A 273 -44.98 -16.16 35.63
C ALA A 273 -44.21 -14.92 36.14
N PHE A 274 -42.89 -14.89 35.99
CA PHE A 274 -42.06 -13.79 36.47
C PHE A 274 -42.05 -12.57 35.54
N PHE A 275 -42.10 -12.75 34.21
CA PHE A 275 -41.92 -11.67 33.24
C PHE A 275 -43.16 -11.36 32.38
N GLY A 276 -44.16 -12.24 32.31
CA GLY A 276 -45.32 -12.09 31.43
C GLY A 276 -46.11 -10.78 31.62
N GLY A 277 -46.12 -10.26 32.86
CA GLY A 277 -46.74 -8.98 33.20
C GLY A 277 -45.91 -7.71 32.90
N LEU A 278 -44.73 -7.84 32.28
CA LEU A 278 -43.91 -6.67 31.94
C LEU A 278 -44.57 -5.79 30.87
N SER A 279 -44.48 -4.47 31.06
CA SER A 279 -44.82 -3.48 30.03
C SER A 279 -44.01 -3.69 28.75
N THR A 280 -44.49 -3.19 27.60
CA THR A 280 -43.73 -3.28 26.34
C THR A 280 -42.33 -2.69 26.48
N ALA A 281 -42.19 -1.51 27.08
CA ALA A 281 -40.88 -0.89 27.31
C ALA A 281 -39.96 -1.74 28.21
N SER A 282 -40.51 -2.35 29.27
CA SER A 282 -39.74 -3.24 30.14
C SER A 282 -39.36 -4.55 29.47
N ARG A 283 -40.11 -5.02 28.47
CA ARG A 283 -39.73 -6.19 27.66
C ARG A 283 -38.60 -5.89 26.68
N GLU A 284 -38.44 -4.63 26.27
CA GLU A 284 -37.39 -4.20 25.35
C GLU A 284 -36.01 -4.08 26.02
N GLN A 285 -35.94 -4.03 27.36
CA GLN A 285 -34.69 -3.90 28.14
C GLN A 285 -33.68 -5.01 27.86
N VAL A 286 -32.42 -4.84 28.26
CA VAL A 286 -31.40 -5.89 28.13
C VAL A 286 -31.40 -6.78 29.38
N TRP A 287 -31.36 -8.11 29.19
CA TRP A 287 -31.16 -9.06 30.29
C TRP A 287 -29.89 -9.89 30.05
N GLY A 288 -28.82 -9.55 30.77
CA GLY A 288 -27.51 -10.13 30.56
C GLY A 288 -26.39 -9.24 31.07
N THR A 289 -25.16 -9.52 30.61
CA THR A 289 -23.95 -8.78 30.96
C THR A 289 -23.10 -8.48 29.72
N THR A 290 -22.45 -7.32 29.76
CA THR A 290 -21.61 -6.75 28.70
C THR A 290 -20.24 -6.49 29.30
N PHE A 291 -19.23 -7.29 28.95
CA PHE A 291 -17.92 -7.28 29.63
C PHE A 291 -17.06 -6.04 29.30
N ALA A 292 -16.04 -5.72 30.10
CA ALA A 292 -15.08 -4.68 29.70
C ALA A 292 -14.25 -5.13 28.47
N LEU A 293 -13.73 -4.19 27.69
CA LEU A 293 -13.01 -4.49 26.44
C LEU A 293 -11.74 -5.32 26.65
N ASP A 294 -11.10 -5.16 27.80
CA ASP A 294 -9.88 -5.84 28.24
C ASP A 294 -10.16 -6.97 29.24
N ALA A 295 -11.43 -7.24 29.56
CA ALA A 295 -11.81 -8.28 30.50
C ALA A 295 -11.44 -9.67 29.95
N ARG A 296 -10.83 -10.49 30.81
CA ARG A 296 -10.70 -11.92 30.58
C ARG A 296 -11.91 -12.61 31.21
N VAL A 297 -12.72 -13.25 30.37
CA VAL A 297 -13.92 -13.95 30.82
C VAL A 297 -13.58 -15.40 31.07
N ASP A 298 -13.59 -15.79 32.35
CA ASP A 298 -13.42 -17.16 32.82
C ASP A 298 -14.69 -17.69 33.50
N ALA A 299 -14.67 -18.95 33.92
CA ALA A 299 -15.81 -19.60 34.58
C ALA A 299 -16.29 -18.83 35.83
N LYS A 300 -15.36 -18.31 36.64
CA LYS A 300 -15.68 -17.51 37.85
C LYS A 300 -16.35 -16.19 37.52
N THR A 301 -15.93 -15.55 36.43
CA THR A 301 -16.58 -14.34 35.93
C THR A 301 -18.03 -14.65 35.57
N ILE A 302 -18.28 -15.73 34.81
CA ILE A 302 -19.65 -16.15 34.46
C ILE A 302 -20.48 -16.44 35.72
N GLU A 303 -19.95 -17.19 36.68
CA GLU A 303 -20.61 -17.51 37.95
C GLU A 303 -21.10 -16.24 38.66
N ARG A 304 -20.21 -15.25 38.80
CA ARG A 304 -20.51 -13.97 39.45
C ARG A 304 -21.60 -13.19 38.71
N GLU A 305 -21.54 -13.12 37.39
CA GLU A 305 -22.53 -12.38 36.60
C GLU A 305 -23.92 -13.04 36.66
N ILE A 306 -23.99 -14.39 36.60
CA ILE A 306 -25.25 -15.11 36.77
C ILE A 306 -25.82 -14.91 38.19
N ALA A 307 -24.98 -14.97 39.23
CA ALA A 307 -25.39 -14.69 40.61
C ALA A 307 -25.90 -13.25 40.78
N THR A 308 -25.30 -12.30 40.08
CA THR A 308 -25.75 -10.89 40.06
C THR A 308 -27.14 -10.77 39.44
N LEU A 309 -27.37 -11.43 38.29
CA LEU A 309 -28.70 -11.47 37.67
C LEU A 309 -29.74 -12.11 38.60
N ALA A 310 -29.40 -13.22 39.28
CA ALA A 310 -30.29 -13.87 40.23
C ALA A 310 -30.62 -12.96 41.43
N THR A 311 -29.63 -12.26 41.98
CA THR A 311 -29.81 -11.30 43.09
C THR A 311 -30.75 -10.15 42.68
N GLU A 312 -30.65 -9.67 41.44
CA GLU A 312 -31.57 -8.65 40.92
C GLU A 312 -33.00 -9.17 40.73
N LEU A 313 -33.19 -10.46 40.44
CA LEU A 313 -34.52 -11.08 40.44
C LEU A 313 -35.07 -11.23 41.87
N GLU A 314 -34.24 -11.62 42.82
CA GLU A 314 -34.63 -11.72 44.24
C GLU A 314 -35.10 -10.37 44.80
N ARG A 315 -34.42 -9.27 44.44
CA ARG A 315 -34.86 -7.91 44.81
C ARG A 315 -36.25 -7.55 44.29
N ARG A 316 -36.66 -8.14 43.15
CA ARG A 316 -37.98 -7.90 42.52
C ARG A 316 -39.04 -8.90 42.97
N LEU A 317 -38.68 -9.89 43.79
CA LEU A 317 -39.54 -11.01 44.15
C LEU A 317 -40.74 -10.57 45.01
N VAL A 318 -40.52 -9.72 46.03
CA VAL A 318 -41.61 -9.28 46.93
C VAL A 318 -42.72 -8.54 46.16
N PRO A 319 -42.43 -7.47 45.39
CA PRO A 319 -43.47 -6.79 44.61
C PRO A 319 -44.17 -7.73 43.61
N ARG A 320 -43.43 -8.65 42.99
CA ARG A 320 -44.00 -9.63 42.05
C ARG A 320 -44.95 -10.63 42.72
N LEU A 321 -44.68 -11.02 43.95
CA LEU A 321 -45.55 -11.91 44.71
C LEU A 321 -46.80 -11.20 45.23
N GLU A 322 -46.69 -9.92 45.56
CA GLU A 322 -47.84 -9.08 45.95
C GLU A 322 -48.81 -8.88 44.78
N ASP A 323 -48.30 -8.65 43.57
CA ASP A 323 -49.10 -8.40 42.36
C ASP A 323 -49.83 -9.63 41.78
N GLU A 324 -49.42 -10.86 42.15
CA GLU A 324 -49.98 -12.10 41.60
C GLU A 324 -50.97 -12.72 42.56
N ASP A 325 -52.19 -13.06 42.12
CA ASP A 325 -53.21 -13.65 43.01
C ASP A 325 -53.15 -15.19 43.06
N LYS A 326 -52.68 -15.83 41.99
CA LYS A 326 -52.72 -17.30 41.87
C LYS A 326 -51.56 -17.93 42.63
N LEU A 327 -51.88 -18.75 43.63
CA LEU A 327 -50.88 -19.46 44.43
C LEU A 327 -49.89 -20.29 43.58
N ALA A 328 -50.38 -20.92 42.50
CA ALA A 328 -49.52 -21.68 41.59
C ALA A 328 -48.47 -20.79 40.90
N ALA A 329 -48.88 -19.61 40.42
CA ALA A 329 -47.97 -18.64 39.79
C ALA A 329 -47.01 -18.01 40.81
N ARG A 330 -47.48 -17.68 42.03
CA ARG A 330 -46.60 -17.26 43.14
C ARG A 330 -45.49 -18.28 43.42
N ALA A 331 -45.83 -19.57 43.42
CA ALA A 331 -44.86 -20.63 43.65
C ALA A 331 -43.83 -20.78 42.50
N GLU A 332 -44.19 -20.38 41.28
CA GLU A 332 -43.26 -20.32 40.15
C GLU A 332 -42.37 -19.07 40.21
N ILE A 333 -42.96 -17.89 40.50
CA ILE A 333 -42.24 -16.63 40.72
C ILE A 333 -41.18 -16.80 41.81
N PHE A 334 -41.55 -17.43 42.94
CA PHE A 334 -40.64 -17.66 44.06
C PHE A 334 -39.43 -18.54 43.69
N ARG A 335 -39.64 -19.56 42.84
CA ARG A 335 -38.57 -20.50 42.44
C ARG A 335 -37.70 -19.98 41.30
N PHE A 336 -38.16 -18.98 40.56
CA PHE A 336 -37.52 -18.53 39.34
C PHE A 336 -36.05 -18.08 39.52
N PRO A 337 -35.67 -17.29 40.55
CA PRO A 337 -34.26 -16.92 40.75
C PRO A 337 -33.34 -18.13 40.93
N ALA A 338 -33.77 -19.14 41.70
CA ALA A 338 -33.01 -20.37 41.89
C ALA A 338 -32.90 -21.21 40.60
N GLN A 339 -33.93 -21.20 39.74
CA GLN A 339 -33.86 -21.83 38.42
C GLN A 339 -32.80 -21.15 37.54
N LEU A 340 -32.68 -19.82 37.59
CA LEU A 340 -31.61 -19.12 36.88
C LEU A 340 -30.22 -19.50 37.41
N THR A 341 -30.05 -19.52 38.73
CA THR A 341 -28.77 -19.91 39.36
C THR A 341 -28.35 -21.33 38.95
N SER A 342 -29.32 -22.25 38.78
CA SER A 342 -29.04 -23.63 38.33
C SER A 342 -28.43 -23.72 36.92
N LEU A 343 -28.52 -22.66 36.11
CA LEU A 343 -27.90 -22.58 34.78
C LEU A 343 -26.43 -22.15 34.83
N SER A 344 -25.93 -21.69 35.99
CA SER A 344 -24.57 -21.14 36.11
C SER A 344 -23.50 -22.13 35.64
N GLU A 345 -23.49 -23.35 36.18
CA GLU A 345 -22.50 -24.38 35.83
C GLU A 345 -22.57 -24.80 34.34
N PRO A 346 -23.74 -25.15 33.77
CA PRO A 346 -23.87 -25.42 32.34
C PRO A 346 -23.37 -24.28 31.43
N ILE A 347 -23.62 -23.02 31.79
CA ILE A 347 -23.14 -21.86 31.03
C ILE A 347 -21.62 -21.74 31.13
N GLN A 348 -21.04 -22.00 32.31
CA GLN A 348 -19.58 -22.02 32.49
C GLN A 348 -18.93 -23.07 31.58
N VAL A 349 -19.46 -24.29 31.56
CA VAL A 349 -18.96 -25.38 30.69
C VAL A 349 -19.03 -24.99 29.21
N LEU A 350 -20.13 -24.37 28.78
CA LEU A 350 -20.29 -23.88 27.41
C LEU A 350 -19.26 -22.79 27.07
N VAL A 351 -19.13 -21.77 27.93
CA VAL A 351 -18.23 -20.64 27.72
C VAL A 351 -16.78 -21.10 27.68
N GLU A 352 -16.37 -22.00 28.55
CA GLU A 352 -15.03 -22.57 28.55
C GLU A 352 -14.75 -23.38 27.27
N ALA A 353 -15.72 -24.18 26.81
CA ALA A 353 -15.58 -24.92 25.55
C ALA A 353 -15.48 -24.01 24.31
N MET A 354 -16.19 -22.87 24.32
CA MET A 354 -16.22 -21.92 23.21
C MET A 354 -15.03 -20.94 23.19
N PHE A 355 -14.67 -20.40 24.35
CA PHE A 355 -13.78 -19.25 24.51
C PHE A 355 -12.54 -19.54 25.38
N GLY A 356 -12.38 -20.77 25.89
CA GLY A 356 -11.23 -21.15 26.69
C GLY A 356 -9.91 -21.06 25.92
N GLU A 357 -8.81 -20.85 26.65
CA GLU A 357 -7.48 -20.72 26.04
C GLU A 357 -7.07 -22.00 25.28
N SER A 358 -6.41 -21.83 24.13
CA SER A 358 -5.72 -22.92 23.42
C SER A 358 -4.29 -22.51 23.16
N ARG A 359 -3.36 -23.47 23.21
CA ARG A 359 -1.95 -23.23 22.86
C ARG A 359 -1.74 -22.96 21.37
N TYR A 360 -2.69 -23.36 20.53
CA TYR A 360 -2.56 -23.35 19.08
C TYR A 360 -3.45 -22.33 18.39
N GLU A 361 -4.50 -21.85 19.06
CA GLU A 361 -5.51 -20.97 18.49
C GLU A 361 -5.83 -19.81 19.46
N GLU A 362 -5.89 -18.59 18.94
CA GLU A 362 -6.33 -17.43 19.72
C GLU A 362 -7.82 -17.54 20.04
N ALA A 363 -8.19 -17.35 21.31
CA ALA A 363 -9.58 -17.43 21.73
C ALA A 363 -10.44 -16.30 21.12
N ALA A 364 -11.67 -16.66 20.72
CA ALA A 364 -12.64 -15.67 20.26
C ALA A 364 -12.95 -14.64 21.37
N TRP A 365 -13.24 -13.40 20.98
CA TRP A 365 -13.46 -12.31 21.94
C TRP A 365 -14.90 -12.30 22.44
N LEU A 366 -15.18 -12.97 23.55
CA LEU A 366 -16.48 -12.91 24.21
C LEU A 366 -16.74 -11.50 24.74
N ARG A 367 -17.71 -10.81 24.15
CA ARG A 367 -18.09 -9.42 24.46
C ARG A 367 -19.25 -9.33 25.45
N GLY A 368 -20.13 -10.32 25.48
CA GLY A 368 -21.24 -10.35 26.44
C GLY A 368 -22.06 -11.63 26.36
N LEU A 369 -22.87 -11.85 27.39
CA LEU A 369 -23.76 -12.98 27.58
C LEU A 369 -25.17 -12.45 27.86
N TYR A 370 -26.17 -12.86 27.08
CA TYR A 370 -27.52 -12.32 27.17
C TYR A 370 -28.57 -13.43 27.09
N LEU A 371 -29.68 -13.27 27.82
CA LEU A 371 -30.82 -14.17 27.78
C LEU A 371 -31.98 -13.50 27.05
N THR A 372 -32.58 -14.21 26.10
CA THR A 372 -33.62 -13.67 25.22
C THR A 372 -34.73 -14.67 24.96
N SER A 373 -35.94 -14.18 24.68
CA SER A 373 -37.06 -15.00 24.23
C SER A 373 -37.77 -14.29 23.07
N ALA A 374 -37.93 -14.98 21.95
CA ALA A 374 -38.57 -14.44 20.75
C ALA A 374 -40.07 -14.75 20.68
N THR A 375 -40.43 -15.95 21.13
CA THR A 375 -41.79 -16.51 21.15
C THR A 375 -41.88 -17.49 22.31
N GLN A 376 -43.02 -17.55 22.98
CA GLN A 376 -43.27 -18.49 24.07
C GLN A 376 -43.85 -19.79 23.49
N GLU A 377 -42.97 -20.68 23.04
CA GLU A 377 -43.34 -21.97 22.43
C GLU A 377 -42.44 -23.10 23.00
N GLY A 378 -43.06 -24.16 23.53
CA GLY A 378 -42.33 -25.32 24.08
C GLY A 378 -42.81 -25.72 25.48
N ALA A 379 -42.23 -26.80 26.03
CA ALA A 379 -42.50 -27.23 27.40
C ALA A 379 -41.41 -26.67 28.34
N PRO A 380 -41.77 -25.97 29.44
CA PRO A 380 -40.79 -25.44 30.38
C PRO A 380 -39.91 -26.53 31.01
N ILE A 381 -38.62 -26.24 31.15
CA ILE A 381 -37.59 -27.09 31.72
C ILE A 381 -37.47 -26.78 33.22
N ASP A 382 -37.67 -27.80 34.05
CA ASP A 382 -37.53 -27.72 35.51
C ASP A 382 -36.24 -28.41 35.96
N ARG A 383 -35.15 -27.65 36.04
CA ARG A 383 -33.84 -28.22 36.38
C ARG A 383 -33.72 -28.57 37.85
N LEU A 384 -34.32 -27.79 38.75
CA LEU A 384 -34.33 -28.09 40.18
C LEU A 384 -35.03 -29.42 40.47
N THR A 385 -36.21 -29.65 39.88
CA THR A 385 -36.92 -30.93 40.05
C THR A 385 -36.15 -32.07 39.39
N ALA A 386 -35.56 -31.86 38.21
CA ALA A 386 -34.74 -32.89 37.54
C ALA A 386 -33.50 -33.29 38.37
N ALA A 387 -32.79 -32.31 38.94
CA ALA A 387 -31.65 -32.55 39.82
C ALA A 387 -32.05 -33.34 41.07
N LEU A 388 -33.13 -32.93 41.75
CA LEU A 388 -33.67 -33.65 42.91
C LEU A 388 -34.10 -35.08 42.52
N SER A 389 -34.84 -35.25 41.42
CA SER A 389 -35.25 -36.58 40.96
C SER A 389 -34.05 -37.48 40.66
N SER A 390 -32.99 -36.94 40.07
CA SER A 390 -31.74 -37.67 39.81
C SER A 390 -31.04 -38.07 41.12
N SER A 391 -30.92 -37.16 42.09
CA SER A 391 -30.29 -37.45 43.40
C SER A 391 -31.06 -38.51 44.20
N PHE A 392 -32.38 -38.57 44.04
CA PHE A 392 -33.25 -39.51 44.76
C PHE A 392 -33.69 -40.74 43.94
N GLY A 393 -33.16 -40.95 42.73
CA GLY A 393 -33.49 -42.09 41.87
C GLY A 393 -34.95 -42.17 41.40
N LEU A 394 -35.66 -41.03 41.38
CA LEU A 394 -37.07 -40.95 40.96
C LEU A 394 -37.19 -40.87 39.44
N PRO A 395 -38.25 -41.46 38.83
CA PRO A 395 -38.46 -41.38 37.39
C PRO A 395 -38.67 -39.92 36.94
N PRO A 396 -38.09 -39.51 35.80
CA PRO A 396 -38.20 -38.13 35.31
C PRO A 396 -39.66 -37.81 34.98
N ARG A 397 -40.18 -36.76 35.62
CA ARG A 397 -41.56 -36.29 35.40
C ARG A 397 -41.64 -35.55 34.06
N ARG A 398 -42.46 -36.03 33.12
CA ARG A 398 -42.65 -35.37 31.81
C ARG A 398 -43.30 -34.00 32.00
N ALA A 399 -42.66 -32.96 31.45
CA ALA A 399 -43.23 -31.62 31.39
C ALA A 399 -44.48 -31.61 30.48
N MET A 400 -45.57 -30.99 30.93
CA MET A 400 -46.76 -30.81 30.10
C MET A 400 -46.64 -29.52 29.26
N PRO A 401 -47.09 -29.53 27.99
CA PRO A 401 -47.12 -28.32 27.18
C PRO A 401 -48.03 -27.26 27.81
N ALA A 402 -47.53 -26.03 27.94
CA ALA A 402 -48.34 -24.89 28.36
C ALA A 402 -49.27 -24.44 27.20
N PRO A 403 -50.46 -23.86 27.49
CA PRO A 403 -51.30 -23.27 26.46
C PRO A 403 -50.56 -22.15 25.71
N ARG A 404 -50.76 -22.06 24.39
CA ARG A 404 -50.11 -21.05 23.53
C ARG A 404 -50.49 -19.63 23.99
N VAL A 405 -49.51 -18.89 24.49
CA VAL A 405 -49.63 -17.46 24.82
C VAL A 405 -49.38 -16.65 23.55
N GLU A 406 -49.96 -15.44 23.51
CA GLU A 406 -49.72 -14.42 22.48
C GLU A 406 -48.21 -14.21 22.25
N LYS A 407 -47.76 -14.16 20.99
CA LYS A 407 -46.34 -14.05 20.64
C LYS A 407 -45.77 -12.72 21.11
N ARG A 408 -44.86 -12.76 22.09
CA ARG A 408 -44.21 -11.57 22.66
C ARG A 408 -42.69 -11.77 22.69
N SER A 409 -41.94 -10.76 22.27
CA SER A 409 -40.48 -10.78 22.45
C SER A 409 -40.07 -10.17 23.77
N PHE A 410 -39.03 -10.77 24.36
CA PHE A 410 -38.38 -10.34 25.59
C PHE A 410 -36.88 -10.19 25.35
N PHE A 411 -36.38 -9.05 25.78
CA PHE A 411 -34.98 -8.71 25.90
C PHE A 411 -34.16 -8.68 24.59
N LEU A 412 -34.84 -8.53 23.45
CA LEU A 412 -34.20 -8.54 22.12
C LEU A 412 -33.90 -7.13 21.57
N LYS A 413 -34.86 -6.20 21.68
CA LYS A 413 -34.79 -4.92 20.95
C LYS A 413 -33.59 -4.07 21.38
N ASN A 414 -33.48 -3.72 22.65
CA ASN A 414 -32.37 -2.88 23.13
C ASN A 414 -31.04 -3.62 23.14
N LEU A 415 -31.05 -4.95 23.24
CA LEU A 415 -29.84 -5.75 23.07
C LEU A 415 -29.23 -5.50 21.68
N LEU A 416 -30.05 -5.55 20.62
CA LEU A 416 -29.59 -5.29 19.27
C LEU A 416 -29.26 -3.79 19.07
N THR A 417 -30.19 -2.89 19.40
CA THR A 417 -30.08 -1.46 19.05
C THR A 417 -29.17 -0.64 19.95
N GLU A 418 -29.15 -0.91 21.26
CA GLU A 418 -28.45 -0.09 22.25
C GLU A 418 -27.09 -0.68 22.64
N VAL A 419 -26.92 -2.00 22.53
CA VAL A 419 -25.66 -2.69 22.86
C VAL A 419 -24.91 -3.08 21.59
N ILE A 420 -25.42 -4.05 20.82
CA ILE A 420 -24.65 -4.69 19.74
C ILE A 420 -24.33 -3.69 18.61
N PHE A 421 -25.32 -2.92 18.14
CA PHE A 421 -25.12 -2.00 17.01
C PHE A 421 -24.29 -0.76 17.38
N ARG A 422 -24.33 -0.33 18.64
CA ARG A 422 -23.51 0.79 19.12
C ARG A 422 -22.03 0.44 19.19
N GLU A 423 -21.70 -0.84 19.18
CA GLU A 423 -20.34 -1.36 19.25
C GLU A 423 -19.73 -1.72 17.89
N ALA A 424 -20.34 -1.26 16.81
CA ALA A 424 -19.88 -1.50 15.44
C ALA A 424 -18.38 -1.21 15.18
N GLY A 425 -17.77 -0.30 15.94
CA GLY A 425 -16.38 0.11 15.78
C GLY A 425 -15.33 -0.81 16.43
N LEU A 426 -15.74 -1.84 17.18
CA LEU A 426 -14.83 -2.59 18.05
C LEU A 426 -13.91 -3.59 17.32
N GLY A 427 -14.24 -4.04 16.11
CA GLY A 427 -13.44 -5.02 15.38
C GLY A 427 -12.00 -4.55 15.15
N THR A 428 -11.03 -5.30 15.71
CA THR A 428 -9.59 -5.00 15.58
C THR A 428 -8.96 -5.86 14.49
N PHE A 429 -8.24 -5.23 13.57
CA PHE A 429 -7.42 -5.96 12.59
C PHE A 429 -6.28 -6.70 13.29
N ASP A 430 -5.85 -7.82 12.70
CA ASP A 430 -4.69 -8.56 13.20
C ASP A 430 -3.45 -7.63 13.35
N PRO A 431 -2.94 -7.42 14.58
CA PRO A 431 -1.81 -6.54 14.83
C PRO A 431 -0.52 -7.05 14.16
N LEU A 432 -0.37 -8.35 13.91
CA LEU A 432 0.80 -8.93 13.24
C LEU A 432 0.81 -8.58 11.75
N ALA A 433 -0.32 -8.72 11.06
CA ALA A 433 -0.48 -8.29 9.68
C ALA A 433 -0.20 -6.78 9.51
N GLN A 434 -0.66 -5.96 10.46
CA GLN A 434 -0.41 -4.51 10.44
C GLN A 434 1.07 -4.18 10.69
N ARG A 435 1.74 -4.89 11.61
CA ARG A 435 3.18 -4.75 11.87
C ARG A 435 4.02 -5.14 10.65
N ARG A 436 3.77 -6.29 10.02
CA ARG A 436 4.49 -6.73 8.80
C ARG A 436 4.45 -5.66 7.72
N ARG A 437 3.27 -5.08 7.50
CA ARG A 437 3.08 -4.05 6.49
C ARG A 437 3.76 -2.73 6.84
N ALA A 438 3.74 -2.33 8.11
CA ALA A 438 4.50 -1.19 8.59
C ALA A 438 6.01 -1.39 8.40
N TRP A 439 6.52 -2.60 8.65
CA TRP A 439 7.92 -2.95 8.41
C TRP A 439 8.30 -2.96 6.93
N ILE A 440 7.45 -3.47 6.04
CA ILE A 440 7.66 -3.37 4.58
C ILE A 440 7.75 -1.90 4.16
N TRP A 441 6.84 -1.05 4.65
CA TRP A 441 6.83 0.36 4.31
C TRP A 441 8.04 1.11 4.88
N ARG A 442 8.43 0.82 6.14
CA ARG A 442 9.64 1.36 6.76
C ARG A 442 10.91 0.91 6.03
N GLY A 443 10.97 -0.36 5.61
CA GLY A 443 12.07 -0.91 4.82
C GLY A 443 12.19 -0.24 3.46
N ALA A 444 11.06 -0.04 2.76
CA ALA A 444 11.05 0.70 1.50
C ALA A 444 11.48 2.16 1.68
N ALA A 445 10.99 2.84 2.71
CA ALA A 445 11.39 4.22 3.02
C ALA A 445 12.88 4.33 3.37
N ALA A 446 13.41 3.40 4.17
CA ALA A 446 14.83 3.34 4.50
C ALA A 446 15.69 3.04 3.26
N GLY A 447 15.25 2.14 2.38
CA GLY A 447 15.92 1.84 1.12
C GLY A 447 15.97 3.06 0.19
N CYS A 448 14.86 3.79 0.04
CA CYS A 448 14.84 5.03 -0.73
C CYS A 448 15.76 6.12 -0.13
N ALA A 449 15.76 6.26 1.21
CA ALA A 449 16.64 7.21 1.88
C ALA A 449 18.12 6.86 1.69
N ALA A 450 18.48 5.57 1.81
CA ALA A 450 19.84 5.10 1.59
C ALA A 450 20.29 5.32 0.14
N ALA A 451 19.43 5.03 -0.84
CA ALA A 451 19.72 5.28 -2.26
C ALA A 451 19.92 6.78 -2.55
N ALA A 452 19.10 7.65 -1.96
CA ALA A 452 19.25 9.11 -2.10
C ALA A 452 20.55 9.61 -1.47
N LEU A 453 20.93 9.10 -0.29
CA LEU A 453 22.20 9.44 0.36
C LEU A 453 23.40 8.96 -0.45
N LEU A 454 23.36 7.73 -0.98
CA LEU A 454 24.42 7.21 -1.84
C LEU A 454 24.57 8.03 -3.13
N ALA A 455 23.47 8.35 -3.81
CA ALA A 455 23.49 9.19 -5.00
C ALA A 455 24.03 10.60 -4.69
N GLY A 456 23.63 11.20 -3.57
CA GLY A 456 24.14 12.49 -3.12
C GLY A 456 25.64 12.46 -2.78
N ALA A 457 26.12 11.38 -2.15
CA ALA A 457 27.54 11.20 -1.86
C ALA A 457 28.37 11.03 -3.13
N MET A 458 27.92 10.21 -4.09
CA MET A 458 28.57 10.04 -5.40
C MET A 458 28.65 11.37 -6.17
N PHE A 459 27.54 12.11 -6.22
CA PHE A 459 27.49 13.44 -6.85
C PHE A 459 28.50 14.41 -6.20
N THR A 460 28.55 14.44 -4.87
CA THR A 460 29.43 15.33 -4.12
C THR A 460 30.90 14.99 -4.36
N TRP A 461 31.24 13.71 -4.39
CA TRP A 461 32.60 13.27 -4.68
C TRP A 461 33.01 13.66 -6.10
N SER A 462 32.20 13.34 -7.11
CA SER A 462 32.50 13.69 -8.50
C SER A 462 32.65 15.20 -8.68
N TYR A 463 31.84 16.01 -8.00
CA TYR A 463 32.02 17.47 -7.98
C TYR A 463 33.40 17.91 -7.47
N TYR A 464 33.89 17.33 -6.38
CA TYR A 464 35.21 17.67 -5.83
C TYR A 464 36.36 17.21 -6.73
N ASP A 465 36.29 16.00 -7.31
CA ASP A 465 37.32 15.51 -8.24
C ASP A 465 37.41 16.40 -9.49
N ASN A 466 36.27 16.74 -10.10
CA ASN A 466 36.23 17.63 -11.26
C ASN A 466 36.72 19.05 -10.91
N ARG A 467 36.36 19.57 -9.73
CA ARG A 467 36.86 20.87 -9.26
C ARG A 467 38.38 20.86 -9.07
N ASN A 468 38.93 19.79 -8.50
CA ASN A 468 40.36 19.65 -8.29
C ASN A 468 41.12 19.50 -9.62
N ALA A 469 40.56 18.78 -10.59
CA ALA A 469 41.12 18.66 -11.93
C ALA A 469 41.17 20.01 -12.67
N ILE A 470 40.10 20.82 -12.57
CA ILE A 470 40.09 22.19 -13.10
C ILE A 470 41.17 23.05 -12.44
N ALA A 471 41.30 22.99 -11.10
CA ALA A 471 42.30 23.75 -10.37
C ALA A 471 43.74 23.33 -10.75
N ALA A 472 43.98 22.03 -10.91
CA ALA A 472 45.26 21.49 -11.37
C ALA A 472 45.60 21.98 -12.79
N GLN A 473 44.64 21.93 -13.72
CA GLN A 473 44.83 22.44 -15.07
C GLN A 473 45.14 23.95 -15.09
N ALA A 474 44.42 24.73 -14.29
CA ALA A 474 44.67 26.16 -14.17
C ALA A 474 46.09 26.45 -13.66
N SER A 475 46.58 25.70 -12.67
CA SER A 475 47.96 25.85 -12.17
C SER A 475 49.03 25.51 -13.20
N GLN A 476 48.79 24.52 -14.07
CA GLN A 476 49.70 24.19 -15.16
C GLN A 476 49.74 25.31 -16.22
N PHE A 477 48.59 25.92 -16.55
CA PHE A 477 48.54 27.05 -17.46
C PHE A 477 49.19 28.32 -16.89
N GLU A 478 49.08 28.56 -15.58
CA GLU A 478 49.80 29.65 -14.92
C GLU A 478 51.32 29.45 -15.01
N ALA A 479 51.80 28.22 -14.84
CA ALA A 479 53.21 27.88 -14.98
C ALA A 479 53.75 28.08 -16.41
N LEU A 480 52.90 27.98 -17.45
CA LEU A 480 53.27 28.25 -18.85
C LEU A 480 53.50 29.73 -19.15
N GLN A 481 53.06 30.66 -18.30
CA GLN A 481 53.15 32.08 -18.61
C GLN A 481 54.60 32.55 -18.78
N ALA A 482 55.52 32.09 -17.91
CA ALA A 482 56.94 32.45 -17.99
C ALA A 482 57.64 31.94 -19.27
N PRO A 483 57.57 30.65 -19.64
CA PRO A 483 58.21 30.17 -20.86
C PRO A 483 57.57 30.73 -22.14
N LEU A 484 56.25 30.90 -22.19
CA LEU A 484 55.57 31.49 -23.36
C LEU A 484 55.93 32.96 -23.54
N THR A 485 56.07 33.73 -22.46
CA THR A 485 56.53 35.13 -22.54
C THR A 485 57.99 35.23 -22.96
N ALA A 486 58.85 34.34 -22.46
CA ALA A 486 60.25 34.25 -22.91
C ALA A 486 60.36 33.91 -24.40
N ALA A 487 59.59 32.91 -24.89
CA ALA A 487 59.59 32.52 -26.29
C ALA A 487 58.97 33.59 -27.21
N ALA A 488 57.97 34.34 -26.74
CA ALA A 488 57.40 35.47 -27.48
C ALA A 488 58.33 36.70 -27.52
N ALA A 489 59.22 36.85 -26.52
CA ALA A 489 60.23 37.92 -26.49
C ALA A 489 61.46 37.60 -27.37
N SER A 490 61.69 36.33 -27.72
CA SER A 490 62.69 35.94 -28.71
C SER A 490 62.35 36.55 -30.07
N PRO A 491 63.26 37.32 -30.69
CA PRO A 491 62.96 37.93 -31.98
C PRO A 491 62.85 36.85 -33.07
N ALA A 492 61.69 36.75 -33.71
CA ALA A 492 61.50 36.05 -34.97
C ALA A 492 62.18 36.86 -36.10
N SER A 493 63.51 36.89 -36.07
CA SER A 493 64.32 37.68 -37.00
C SER A 493 64.98 36.78 -38.04
N VAL A 494 65.12 37.32 -39.25
CA VAL A 494 65.83 36.67 -40.37
C VAL A 494 67.31 36.44 -40.04
N GLU A 495 67.91 37.29 -39.20
CA GLU A 495 69.33 37.21 -38.81
C GLU A 495 69.61 36.06 -37.84
N GLN A 496 68.66 35.73 -36.95
CA GLN A 496 68.75 34.62 -36.01
C GLN A 496 67.36 33.96 -35.85
N PRO A 497 67.02 32.99 -36.72
CA PRO A 497 65.75 32.26 -36.61
C PRO A 497 65.79 31.29 -35.42
N ALA A 498 65.42 31.77 -34.24
CA ALA A 498 65.45 31.02 -32.97
C ALA A 498 64.25 30.06 -32.81
N ILE A 499 64.02 29.21 -33.82
CA ILE A 499 62.88 28.27 -33.86
C ILE A 499 62.86 27.29 -32.68
N ASP A 500 64.02 26.93 -32.14
CA ASP A 500 64.15 26.03 -30.98
C ASP A 500 63.41 26.55 -29.75
N SER A 501 63.42 27.87 -29.52
CA SER A 501 62.71 28.47 -28.38
C SER A 501 61.20 28.37 -28.52
N ALA A 502 60.70 28.51 -29.75
CA ALA A 502 59.29 28.33 -30.07
C ALA A 502 58.87 26.85 -29.98
N LEU A 503 59.72 25.92 -30.43
CA LEU A 503 59.46 24.48 -30.36
C LEU A 503 59.46 23.97 -28.91
N ASN A 504 60.39 24.44 -28.07
CA ASN A 504 60.40 24.14 -26.64
C ASN A 504 59.14 24.65 -25.95
N ALA A 505 58.70 25.88 -26.27
CA ALA A 505 57.45 26.42 -25.76
C ALA A 505 56.23 25.57 -26.19
N MET A 506 56.19 25.08 -27.43
CA MET A 506 55.13 24.17 -27.89
C MET A 506 55.12 22.84 -27.16
N ALA A 507 56.30 22.26 -26.90
CA ALA A 507 56.43 21.04 -26.13
C ALA A 507 55.94 21.22 -24.68
N GLU A 508 56.23 22.36 -24.06
CA GLU A 508 55.71 22.68 -22.73
C GLU A 508 54.19 22.84 -22.71
N VAL A 509 53.59 23.51 -23.70
CA VAL A 509 52.11 23.59 -23.82
C VAL A 509 51.49 22.21 -24.04
N ALA A 510 52.10 21.36 -24.87
CA ALA A 510 51.61 20.01 -25.12
C ALA A 510 51.65 19.12 -23.84
N ASN A 511 52.65 19.34 -23.00
CA ASN A 511 52.86 18.60 -21.74
C ASN A 511 52.04 19.16 -20.56
N ALA A 512 51.60 20.41 -20.61
CA ALA A 512 50.76 21.04 -19.60
C ALA A 512 49.28 20.59 -19.68
N ARG A 513 49.07 19.30 -19.43
CA ARG A 513 47.75 18.66 -19.40
C ARG A 513 47.50 17.89 -18.11
N THR A 514 46.29 18.02 -17.60
CA THR A 514 45.74 17.24 -16.49
C THR A 514 44.79 16.21 -17.06
N ALA A 515 44.97 14.93 -16.71
CA ALA A 515 44.06 13.88 -17.15
C ALA A 515 42.64 14.14 -16.58
N PRO A 516 41.58 14.04 -17.40
CA PRO A 516 40.22 14.19 -16.89
C PRO A 516 39.90 13.05 -15.91
N PRO A 517 39.10 13.32 -14.85
CA PRO A 517 38.64 12.26 -13.95
C PRO A 517 37.91 11.16 -14.72
N SER A 518 38.30 9.90 -14.52
CA SER A 518 37.79 8.74 -15.28
C SER A 518 37.32 7.60 -14.39
N SER A 519 37.05 7.87 -13.11
CA SER A 519 36.68 6.85 -12.14
C SER A 519 35.20 6.46 -12.26
N ALA A 520 34.81 5.27 -11.78
CA ALA A 520 33.42 4.79 -11.92
C ALA A 520 32.38 5.69 -11.23
N GLN A 521 32.82 6.47 -10.25
CA GLN A 521 32.05 7.49 -9.54
C GLN A 521 31.83 8.78 -10.36
N ASP A 522 32.65 9.03 -11.40
CA ASP A 522 32.48 10.14 -12.35
C ASP A 522 31.53 9.82 -13.50
N LEU A 523 31.02 8.59 -13.57
CA LEU A 523 29.95 8.21 -14.51
C LEU A 523 28.60 8.83 -14.14
N LEU A 524 28.43 9.26 -12.89
CA LEU A 524 27.19 9.82 -12.36
C LEU A 524 27.49 11.16 -11.66
N GLY A 525 27.55 12.24 -12.43
CA GLY A 525 27.85 13.58 -11.90
C GLY A 525 28.15 14.63 -12.97
N PRO A 526 28.48 15.87 -12.55
CA PRO A 526 28.99 16.90 -13.46
C PRO A 526 30.41 16.52 -13.91
N SER A 527 30.66 16.50 -15.21
CA SER A 527 32.01 16.22 -15.76
C SER A 527 32.59 17.46 -16.42
N ALA A 528 33.81 17.84 -16.03
CA ALA A 528 34.61 18.93 -16.60
C ALA A 528 35.52 18.48 -17.76
N SER A 529 35.42 17.21 -18.18
CA SER A 529 36.31 16.62 -19.18
C SER A 529 36.31 17.36 -20.52
N ALA A 530 35.15 17.80 -20.99
CA ALA A 530 35.00 18.50 -22.26
C ALA A 530 35.60 19.91 -22.19
N GLU A 531 35.40 20.61 -21.07
CA GLU A 531 35.96 21.93 -20.80
C GLU A 531 37.49 21.88 -20.72
N LEU A 532 38.05 20.88 -20.04
CA LEU A 532 39.51 20.67 -19.95
C LEU A 532 40.14 20.42 -21.33
N LEU A 533 39.54 19.54 -22.13
CA LEU A 533 40.01 19.23 -23.48
C LEU A 533 39.93 20.44 -24.41
N ARG A 534 38.85 21.22 -24.34
CA ARG A 534 38.70 22.47 -25.10
C ARG A 534 39.75 23.50 -24.69
N ALA A 535 39.94 23.73 -23.39
CA ALA A 535 40.91 24.70 -22.90
C ALA A 535 42.36 24.32 -23.31
N GLN A 536 42.68 23.03 -23.32
CA GLN A 536 43.97 22.53 -23.81
C GLN A 536 44.15 22.78 -25.31
N ALA A 537 43.14 22.43 -26.12
CA ALA A 537 43.18 22.64 -27.57
C ALA A 537 43.32 24.14 -27.93
N ASP A 538 42.54 25.01 -27.26
CA ASP A 538 42.58 26.45 -27.48
C ASP A 538 43.96 27.04 -27.14
N THR A 539 44.54 26.64 -26.00
CA THR A 539 45.88 27.09 -25.58
C THR A 539 46.95 26.65 -26.57
N TYR A 540 46.90 25.40 -27.02
CA TYR A 540 47.82 24.85 -28.02
C TYR A 540 47.71 25.60 -29.37
N HIS A 541 46.49 25.85 -29.86
CA HIS A 541 46.28 26.62 -31.09
C HIS A 541 46.75 28.07 -30.97
N HIS A 542 46.56 28.70 -29.81
CA HIS A 542 47.08 30.04 -29.53
C HIS A 542 48.61 30.08 -29.55
N ALA A 543 49.28 29.10 -28.96
CA ALA A 543 50.73 28.98 -28.99
C ALA A 543 51.27 28.77 -30.42
N LEU A 544 50.63 27.90 -31.21
CA LEU A 544 50.98 27.72 -32.63
C LEU A 544 50.93 29.05 -33.41
N ARG A 545 49.88 29.86 -33.18
CA ARG A 545 49.65 31.12 -33.91
C ARG A 545 50.62 32.22 -33.54
N ASN A 546 50.83 32.40 -32.24
CA ASN A 546 51.50 33.60 -31.73
C ASN A 546 52.99 33.36 -31.49
N ILE A 547 53.43 32.10 -31.38
CA ILE A 547 54.82 31.74 -31.08
C ILE A 547 55.42 30.98 -32.26
N LEU A 548 54.88 29.83 -32.66
CA LEU A 548 55.54 28.97 -33.65
C LEU A 548 55.49 29.53 -35.07
N GLU A 549 54.34 29.96 -35.56
CA GLU A 549 54.16 30.45 -36.93
C GLU A 549 55.10 31.61 -37.32
N PRO A 550 55.24 32.69 -36.51
CA PRO A 550 56.19 33.75 -36.81
C PRO A 550 57.63 33.25 -36.95
N HIS A 551 58.04 32.31 -36.10
CA HIS A 551 59.38 31.70 -36.16
C HIS A 551 59.57 30.81 -37.40
N MET A 552 58.52 30.09 -37.82
CA MET A 552 58.54 29.34 -39.08
C MET A 552 58.69 30.28 -40.29
N VAL A 553 57.93 31.38 -40.34
CA VAL A 553 58.06 32.36 -41.42
C VAL A 553 59.45 33.01 -41.42
N ALA A 554 59.98 33.38 -40.26
CA ALA A 554 61.34 33.93 -40.15
C ALA A 554 62.43 32.92 -40.59
N LEU A 555 62.27 31.63 -40.26
CA LEU A 555 63.16 30.57 -40.74
C LEU A 555 63.12 30.44 -42.26
N LEU A 556 61.92 30.49 -42.85
CA LEU A 556 61.74 30.47 -44.30
C LEU A 556 62.40 31.68 -44.96
N GLU A 557 62.15 32.89 -44.45
CA GLU A 557 62.76 34.13 -44.95
C GLU A 557 64.31 34.06 -44.86
N ALA A 558 64.86 33.62 -43.73
CA ALA A 558 66.30 33.43 -43.57
C ALA A 558 66.89 32.45 -44.60
N THR A 559 66.17 31.36 -44.87
CA THR A 559 66.58 30.38 -45.87
C THR A 559 66.50 30.96 -47.29
N MET A 560 65.44 31.72 -47.61
CA MET A 560 65.28 32.42 -48.89
C MET A 560 66.40 33.41 -49.15
N TRP A 561 66.80 34.20 -48.14
CA TRP A 561 67.93 35.13 -48.26
C TRP A 561 69.26 34.41 -48.53
N ARG A 562 69.50 33.26 -47.88
CA ARG A 562 70.71 32.46 -48.07
C ARG A 562 70.77 31.83 -49.47
N GLN A 563 69.64 31.38 -50.00
CA GLN A 563 69.53 30.72 -51.31
C GLN A 563 69.01 31.64 -52.41
N ILE A 564 69.22 32.96 -52.30
CA ILE A 564 68.68 33.94 -53.25
C ILE A 564 69.13 33.73 -54.70
N ARG A 565 70.21 32.98 -54.92
CA ARG A 565 70.79 32.67 -56.23
C ARG A 565 70.35 31.32 -56.81
N ASP A 566 69.59 30.52 -56.07
CA ASP A 566 69.07 29.22 -56.53
C ASP A 566 67.62 29.40 -57.04
N PRO A 567 67.39 29.37 -58.37
CA PRO A 567 66.06 29.58 -58.94
C PRO A 567 65.06 28.48 -58.59
N ASP A 568 65.53 27.23 -58.48
CA ASP A 568 64.67 26.06 -58.27
C ASP A 568 64.15 26.04 -56.83
N PHE A 569 65.04 26.31 -55.85
CA PHE A 569 64.64 26.49 -54.46
C PHE A 569 63.72 27.71 -54.28
N MET A 570 64.08 28.85 -54.88
CA MET A 570 63.34 30.11 -54.71
C MET A 570 61.89 30.01 -55.21
N LEU A 571 61.62 29.26 -56.28
CA LEU A 571 60.27 29.05 -56.79
C LEU A 571 59.38 28.34 -55.74
N GLY A 572 59.88 27.27 -55.14
CA GLY A 572 59.19 26.53 -54.08
C GLY A 572 59.03 27.36 -52.81
N ALA A 573 60.10 28.02 -52.37
CA ALA A 573 60.12 28.84 -51.17
C ALA A 573 59.17 30.05 -51.26
N LEU A 574 59.13 30.75 -52.41
CA LEU A 574 58.22 31.89 -52.62
C LEU A 574 56.75 31.43 -52.67
N LYS A 575 56.47 30.27 -53.28
CA LYS A 575 55.13 29.68 -53.29
C LYS A 575 54.67 29.36 -51.86
N THR A 576 55.52 28.70 -51.07
CA THR A 576 55.26 28.38 -49.66
C THR A 576 55.11 29.64 -48.80
N TYR A 577 55.99 30.63 -48.96
CA TYR A 577 55.95 31.91 -48.24
C TYR A 577 54.64 32.66 -48.49
N ARG A 578 54.21 32.76 -49.76
CA ARG A 578 52.94 33.42 -50.11
C ARG A 578 51.74 32.68 -49.52
N MET A 579 51.79 31.36 -49.41
CA MET A 579 50.72 30.58 -48.79
C MET A 579 50.68 30.77 -47.27
N MET A 580 51.82 30.67 -46.57
CA MET A 580 51.90 30.81 -45.11
C MET A 580 51.55 32.23 -44.64
N THR A 581 52.00 33.27 -45.36
CA THR A 581 51.64 34.68 -45.06
C THR A 581 50.21 35.03 -45.53
N GLY A 582 49.59 34.17 -46.36
CA GLY A 582 48.27 34.32 -46.98
C GLY A 582 48.16 35.41 -48.03
N LEU A 583 49.26 35.65 -48.74
CA LEU A 583 49.27 36.33 -50.04
C LEU A 583 48.77 35.41 -51.19
N SER A 584 48.42 34.15 -50.90
CA SER A 584 47.85 33.15 -51.80
C SER A 584 46.93 32.19 -51.03
N GLN A 585 46.01 31.51 -51.74
CA GLN A 585 45.26 30.38 -51.17
C GLN A 585 46.23 29.28 -50.72
N MET A 586 45.98 28.72 -49.54
CA MET A 586 46.83 27.73 -48.89
C MET A 586 46.57 26.34 -49.47
N ASP A 587 47.57 25.74 -50.09
CA ASP A 587 47.61 24.30 -50.41
C ASP A 587 48.40 23.60 -49.31
N ALA A 588 47.69 23.05 -48.32
CA ALA A 588 48.31 22.47 -47.14
C ALA A 588 49.16 21.23 -47.45
N ASP A 589 48.81 20.45 -48.47
CA ASP A 589 49.53 19.23 -48.82
C ASP A 589 50.84 19.57 -49.52
N TYR A 590 50.79 20.55 -50.44
CA TYR A 590 51.99 21.08 -51.07
C TYR A 590 52.95 21.70 -50.04
N VAL A 591 52.45 22.56 -49.15
CA VAL A 591 53.28 23.22 -48.13
C VAL A 591 53.88 22.21 -47.15
N GLN A 592 53.10 21.22 -46.66
CA GLN A 592 53.63 20.18 -45.77
C GLN A 592 54.72 19.35 -46.46
N SER A 593 54.49 18.92 -47.70
CA SER A 593 55.47 18.13 -48.46
C SER A 593 56.77 18.91 -48.69
N TRP A 594 56.67 20.17 -49.12
CA TRP A 594 57.83 21.02 -49.37
C TRP A 594 58.56 21.36 -48.07
N TRP A 595 57.83 21.62 -46.99
CA TRP A 595 58.39 21.96 -45.68
C TRP A 595 59.19 20.81 -45.04
N VAL A 596 58.75 19.57 -45.23
CA VAL A 596 59.41 18.39 -44.67
C VAL A 596 60.53 17.87 -45.58
N ASN A 597 60.35 17.88 -46.89
CA ASN A 597 61.30 17.24 -47.81
C ASN A 597 62.34 18.21 -48.39
N ASP A 598 61.94 19.45 -48.70
CA ASP A 598 62.80 20.36 -49.46
C ASP A 598 63.49 21.40 -48.56
N LEU A 599 62.80 21.95 -47.55
CA LEU A 599 63.37 22.97 -46.64
C LEU A 599 64.63 22.49 -45.86
N PRO A 600 64.69 21.26 -45.29
CA PRO A 600 65.81 20.85 -44.44
C PRO A 600 67.17 20.81 -45.15
N GLU A 601 67.19 20.62 -46.47
CA GLU A 601 68.44 20.59 -47.25
C GLU A 601 69.14 21.96 -47.28
N PHE A 602 68.39 23.05 -47.10
CA PHE A 602 68.89 24.42 -47.30
C PHE A 602 68.83 25.30 -46.04
N ALA A 603 68.07 24.89 -45.02
CA ALA A 603 67.79 25.68 -43.83
C ALA A 603 69.07 26.08 -43.05
N PRO A 604 69.09 27.28 -42.43
CA PRO A 604 70.25 27.74 -41.66
C PRO A 604 70.47 26.97 -40.35
N ALA A 605 69.42 26.35 -39.82
CA ALA A 605 69.43 25.47 -38.66
C ALA A 605 68.56 24.25 -38.95
N ALA A 606 68.76 23.14 -38.23
CA ALA A 606 67.93 21.95 -38.39
C ALA A 606 66.46 22.30 -38.07
N PRO A 607 65.54 22.22 -39.05
CA PRO A 607 64.15 22.61 -38.81
C PRO A 607 63.44 21.65 -37.85
N PHE A 608 63.89 20.40 -37.72
CA PHE A 608 63.28 19.37 -36.88
C PHE A 608 64.29 18.80 -35.86
N PRO A 609 64.64 19.55 -34.80
CA PRO A 609 65.64 19.11 -33.81
C PRO A 609 65.12 18.01 -32.87
N THR A 610 63.80 17.86 -32.73
CA THR A 610 63.15 16.85 -31.90
C THR A 610 62.09 16.09 -32.69
N ALA A 611 61.71 14.89 -32.22
CA ALA A 611 60.66 14.10 -32.87
C ALA A 611 59.31 14.83 -32.91
N ASP A 612 59.01 15.63 -31.89
CA ASP A 612 57.74 16.38 -31.79
C ASP A 612 57.78 17.69 -32.60
N ALA A 613 58.96 18.16 -33.03
CA ALA A 613 59.11 19.41 -33.76
C ALA A 613 58.43 19.38 -35.13
N GLU A 614 58.53 18.25 -35.83
CA GLU A 614 57.83 18.03 -37.10
C GLU A 614 56.33 18.07 -36.89
N GLU A 615 55.81 17.39 -35.86
CA GLU A 615 54.39 17.36 -35.54
C GLU A 615 53.82 18.76 -35.25
N HIS A 616 54.52 19.55 -34.42
CA HIS A 616 54.11 20.91 -34.09
C HIS A 616 54.09 21.83 -35.33
N GLN A 617 55.09 21.73 -36.20
CA GLN A 617 55.18 22.54 -37.42
C GLN A 617 54.13 22.14 -38.47
N LEU A 618 53.90 20.84 -38.65
CA LEU A 618 52.81 20.37 -39.50
C LEU A 618 51.44 20.79 -38.95
N ALA A 619 51.26 20.77 -37.63
CA ALA A 619 50.03 21.26 -36.98
C ALA A 619 49.83 22.77 -37.21
N ALA A 620 50.88 23.58 -37.17
CA ALA A 620 50.83 24.99 -37.54
C ALA A 620 50.40 25.19 -39.01
N ILE A 621 51.02 24.46 -39.95
CA ILE A 621 50.70 24.51 -41.38
C ILE A 621 49.22 24.17 -41.64
N ARG A 622 48.71 23.10 -41.01
CA ARG A 622 47.28 22.74 -41.09
C ARG A 622 46.39 23.84 -40.51
N ARG A 623 46.79 24.48 -39.40
CA ARG A 623 46.02 25.59 -38.82
C ARG A 623 45.96 26.81 -39.75
N MET A 624 47.07 27.16 -40.41
CA MET A 624 47.12 28.26 -41.39
C MET A 624 46.12 28.06 -42.53
N ALA A 625 45.90 26.81 -42.95
CA ALA A 625 44.90 26.47 -43.96
C ALA A 625 43.45 26.68 -43.47
N VAL A 626 43.15 26.28 -42.23
CA VAL A 626 41.80 26.37 -41.65
C VAL A 626 41.41 27.81 -41.27
N GLY A 627 42.35 28.59 -40.73
CA GLY A 627 42.06 29.92 -40.18
C GLY A 627 41.63 30.99 -41.20
N LYS A 628 41.87 30.78 -42.50
CA LYS A 628 41.54 31.76 -43.56
C LYS A 628 40.30 31.41 -44.39
N GLY A 629 39.72 30.21 -44.22
CA GLY A 629 38.42 29.87 -44.80
C GLY A 629 37.23 30.61 -44.16
N ALA A 630 37.39 31.08 -42.91
CA ALA A 630 36.34 31.80 -42.17
C ALA A 630 36.37 33.33 -42.35
N ALA A 631 37.44 33.91 -42.92
CA ALA A 631 37.55 35.36 -43.12
C ALA A 631 36.86 35.86 -44.41
N GLY A 632 36.30 34.96 -45.22
CA GLY A 632 35.53 35.28 -46.43
C GLY A 632 34.02 35.17 -46.30
N ALA A 633 33.51 34.94 -45.08
CA ALA A 633 32.07 34.85 -44.79
C ALA A 633 31.72 35.69 -43.55
N ASN A 634 31.83 37.01 -43.71
CA ASN A 634 31.07 38.00 -42.94
C ASN A 634 30.70 39.16 -43.87
#